data_AF-A0A163I1W6-F1
#
_entry.id   AF-A0A163I1W6-F1
#
_cell.length_a   1.000
_cell.length_b   1.000
_cell.length_c   1.000
_cell.angle_alpha   90.00
_cell.angle_beta   90.00
_cell.angle_gamma   90.00
#
_symmetry.space_group_name_H-M   'P 1'
#
loop_
_entity.id
_entity.type
_entity.pdbx_description
1 polymer ?
#
loop_
_entity_poly.entity_id
_entity_poly.type
_entity_poly.pdbx_seq_one_letter_code
_entity_poly.pdbx_strand_id
1 'polypeptide(L)'
;MNNLNFCIKIGVPNRSQLKSWGDYYLAKSLADELVEQGHNCKVQILPEWDLQDDNEDDVVIHFRGLSSYSVKKNHFNIMWNISHPENITRGEYERYDLILVSSEMYAEKLRELLDVPVEVFLQFTDTKVFFYKFNNKLQNQLLFVGNSRGVFRDIVRDAMESNINLGIIGDGWKKFVPSRHILSKWWPNENLNELYSSANILLNDHWEDMRRYGFINNRFYDAAVCKAITINDNHPEIIKLFPDALVYENKAQLKELIMDIGVNANKYRLNSELLYEEVLKKHTVVHRVQELLYLLNKYKIENNKNRFILNNKIPNTDRASIKDQVKRFILRRTGYGGIYRTVRSVYLQGKNAKKRVISIKKRIQNKLVNPNINLLLNVSQESEIKAYAQNIANPLVIDTISPLVSIIIPTKNGKEYLEDLLPSLKKNTLYSNIEVIIVDNRSKDFTKRYVDEWGNKLNIKYFNTSQDLNFSQSVNYGASKALGQYLLLLNNDTVPLYGWLDEMLGLILNEKNVGVVGARLIYNQLYSSRVNIKEVIYPGCSIQHDGIKFNWTKAGIIPFNIGKYQSPLFGDSKKEIISVPAVTAACLLTDKKLFDSLGGFDENYKFGREDVDYCLKVKKQGKDILVSRKSLLFHREFSSQIKQKKTVIKKSRIYNHEYFNDNWNEWLSSVIWEEKLNSVDRYWSEEPLHITFLVTENDMSTTAGDYFSARGLGEALNQLFDYKISYLARRPSNEWEDIPRSTDILITMLHDCDIRTLNISDGTIIIAWIRGFLEEWRRAEWLRDFDGIITSSKYANNFIAIDVGESQLWGIVPLAANTNLFKVEHKDIVRDIDVCFVGNIFHVEREIVKNLIVDKRSKFHFYGKLETGQKVHPWSDFHRGTVPYSSLPRIYQRSKIVIEDIAPFNIGTINLRIYEAMASGALVIANNVPEILGIFKENVVIYHSKDELNTLIEYYLAHDSEREEIALKGKQLVHTEHSFFKRAKIFKEILLQYLVSPK
;
A
#
# COMPACT_ATOMS: atom_id res chain seq x y z
N MET A 1 -24.78 0.28 22.23
CA MET A 1 -24.28 0.94 21.00
C MET A 1 -25.48 1.54 20.27
N ASN A 2 -25.32 2.55 19.41
CA ASN A 2 -26.42 2.94 18.51
C ASN A 2 -26.79 1.74 17.61
N ASN A 3 -28.06 1.60 17.25
CA ASN A 3 -28.51 0.65 16.22
C ASN A 3 -27.81 1.04 14.89
N LEU A 4 -27.16 0.06 14.23
CA LEU A 4 -26.41 0.25 12.98
C LEU A 4 -27.12 -0.51 11.85
N ASN A 5 -27.12 0.06 10.66
CA ASN A 5 -27.62 -0.61 9.45
C ASN A 5 -26.49 -1.35 8.72
N PHE A 6 -26.51 -2.67 8.74
CA PHE A 6 -25.58 -3.54 8.04
C PHE A 6 -26.13 -4.01 6.69
N CYS A 7 -25.26 -4.11 5.70
CA CYS A 7 -25.54 -4.83 4.46
C CYS A 7 -24.43 -5.84 4.16
N ILE A 8 -24.78 -7.12 4.06
CA ILE A 8 -23.85 -8.18 3.67
C ILE A 8 -24.03 -8.48 2.18
N LYS A 9 -22.94 -8.39 1.42
CA LYS A 9 -22.92 -8.62 -0.03
C LYS A 9 -22.27 -9.97 -0.33
N ILE A 10 -23.02 -10.86 -0.99
CA ILE A 10 -22.60 -12.23 -1.34
C ILE A 10 -22.63 -12.49 -2.85
N GLY A 11 -21.70 -13.31 -3.33
CA GLY A 11 -21.48 -13.59 -4.77
C GLY A 11 -22.49 -14.52 -5.45
N VAL A 12 -23.72 -14.62 -4.93
CA VAL A 12 -24.76 -15.47 -5.53
C VAL A 12 -25.32 -14.77 -6.78
N PRO A 13 -25.36 -15.41 -7.96
CA PRO A 13 -25.70 -14.72 -9.21
C PRO A 13 -27.20 -14.50 -9.44
N ASN A 14 -28.09 -15.27 -8.80
CA ASN A 14 -29.53 -15.09 -8.90
C ASN A 14 -30.28 -15.78 -7.74
N ARG A 15 -31.55 -15.40 -7.52
CA ARG A 15 -32.36 -15.91 -6.40
C ARG A 15 -32.69 -17.40 -6.48
N SER A 16 -32.77 -17.98 -7.68
CA SER A 16 -33.06 -19.43 -7.82
C SER A 16 -31.92 -20.31 -7.33
N GLN A 17 -30.70 -19.76 -7.22
CA GLN A 17 -29.50 -20.45 -6.76
C GLN A 17 -29.15 -20.20 -5.28
N LEU A 18 -29.93 -19.41 -4.55
CA LEU A 18 -29.72 -19.13 -3.11
C LEU A 18 -29.58 -20.41 -2.27
N LYS A 19 -30.46 -21.39 -2.51
CA LYS A 19 -30.52 -22.63 -1.72
C LYS A 19 -29.34 -23.59 -1.98
N SER A 20 -28.56 -23.38 -3.03
CA SER A 20 -27.43 -24.24 -3.41
C SER A 20 -26.06 -23.59 -3.18
N TRP A 21 -26.03 -22.37 -2.63
CA TRP A 21 -24.80 -21.64 -2.34
C TRP A 21 -24.53 -21.58 -0.83
N GLY A 22 -23.39 -22.11 -0.38
CA GLY A 22 -23.01 -22.10 1.04
C GLY A 22 -22.87 -20.70 1.63
N ASP A 23 -22.30 -19.76 0.86
CA ASP A 23 -22.07 -18.37 1.28
C ASP A 23 -23.37 -17.67 1.73
N TYR A 24 -24.52 -18.05 1.16
CA TYR A 24 -25.81 -17.50 1.57
C TYR A 24 -26.16 -17.88 3.00
N TYR A 25 -25.97 -19.14 3.39
CA TYR A 25 -26.28 -19.61 4.73
C TYR A 25 -25.33 -19.00 5.77
N LEU A 26 -24.04 -18.89 5.45
CA LEU A 26 -23.06 -18.21 6.31
C LEU A 26 -23.42 -16.73 6.53
N ALA A 27 -23.75 -16.01 5.45
CA ALA A 27 -24.16 -14.61 5.52
C ALA A 27 -25.49 -14.43 6.28
N LYS A 28 -26.43 -15.35 6.10
CA LYS A 28 -27.71 -15.33 6.81
C LYS A 28 -27.51 -15.50 8.32
N SER A 29 -26.72 -16.48 8.76
CA SER A 29 -26.43 -16.67 10.18
C SER A 29 -25.77 -15.43 10.79
N LEU A 30 -24.81 -14.80 10.10
CA LEU A 30 -24.22 -13.54 10.57
C LEU A 30 -25.26 -12.41 10.68
N ALA A 31 -26.15 -12.29 9.70
CA ALA A 31 -27.19 -11.27 9.68
C ALA A 31 -28.21 -11.46 10.80
N ASP A 32 -28.68 -12.69 11.01
CA ASP A 32 -29.67 -13.04 12.03
C ASP A 32 -29.11 -12.75 13.43
N GLU A 33 -27.85 -13.10 13.69
CA GLU A 33 -27.20 -12.78 14.99
C GLU A 33 -26.97 -11.27 15.17
N LEU A 34 -26.58 -10.53 14.13
CA LEU A 34 -26.50 -9.06 14.20
C LEU A 34 -27.86 -8.43 14.58
N VAL A 35 -28.95 -8.96 14.04
CA VAL A 35 -30.32 -8.53 14.37
C VAL A 35 -30.69 -8.85 15.80
N GLU A 36 -30.34 -10.05 16.30
CA GLU A 36 -30.55 -10.42 17.70
C GLU A 36 -29.77 -9.52 18.68
N GLN A 37 -28.59 -9.04 18.29
CA GLN A 37 -27.80 -8.07 19.06
C GLN A 37 -28.31 -6.61 18.95
N GLY A 38 -29.46 -6.39 18.28
CA GLY A 38 -30.14 -5.10 18.21
C GLY A 38 -29.69 -4.18 17.07
N HIS A 39 -29.03 -4.74 16.05
CA HIS A 39 -28.69 -4.05 14.80
C HIS A 39 -29.73 -4.33 13.70
N ASN A 40 -29.70 -3.57 12.60
CA ASN A 40 -30.44 -3.93 11.39
C ASN A 40 -29.45 -4.57 10.41
N CYS A 41 -29.82 -5.66 9.73
CA CYS A 41 -28.96 -6.27 8.72
C CYS A 41 -29.77 -6.81 7.53
N LYS A 42 -29.32 -6.52 6.31
CA LYS A 42 -29.85 -7.12 5.06
C LYS A 42 -28.75 -7.89 4.33
N VAL A 43 -29.13 -8.92 3.58
CA VAL A 43 -28.21 -9.71 2.73
C VAL A 43 -28.58 -9.49 1.26
N GLN A 44 -27.61 -9.16 0.41
CA GLN A 44 -27.80 -8.90 -1.01
C GLN A 44 -26.98 -9.85 -1.89
N ILE A 45 -27.63 -10.36 -2.93
CA ILE A 45 -26.99 -11.15 -3.99
C ILE A 45 -26.48 -10.27 -5.14
N LEU A 46 -25.70 -10.82 -6.09
CA LEU A 46 -25.01 -10.03 -7.14
C LEU A 46 -25.90 -9.01 -7.87
N PRO A 47 -27.10 -9.36 -8.37
CA PRO A 47 -27.96 -8.39 -9.07
C PRO A 47 -28.51 -7.27 -8.18
N GLU A 48 -28.38 -7.40 -6.87
CA GLU A 48 -28.92 -6.47 -5.87
C GLU A 48 -27.86 -5.51 -5.32
N TRP A 49 -26.57 -5.68 -5.71
CA TRP A 49 -25.46 -4.93 -5.12
C TRP A 49 -25.47 -3.41 -5.41
N ASP A 50 -26.21 -2.97 -6.43
CA ASP A 50 -26.24 -1.58 -6.90
C ASP A 50 -27.62 -0.90 -6.77
N LEU A 51 -28.51 -1.43 -5.93
CA LEU A 51 -29.83 -0.83 -5.68
C LEU A 51 -29.72 0.54 -4.96
N GLN A 52 -30.69 1.45 -5.22
CA GLN A 52 -30.71 2.82 -4.69
C GLN A 52 -30.86 2.92 -3.15
N ASP A 53 -31.44 1.88 -2.53
CA ASP A 53 -31.71 1.82 -1.08
C ASP A 53 -30.47 1.55 -0.22
N ASP A 54 -29.30 1.38 -0.84
CA ASP A 54 -28.03 1.16 -0.13
C ASP A 54 -27.51 2.41 0.59
N ASN A 55 -27.98 3.61 0.23
CA ASN A 55 -27.46 4.86 0.79
C ASN A 55 -27.67 5.01 2.31
N GLU A 56 -28.60 4.23 2.88
CA GLU A 56 -28.94 4.23 4.31
C GLU A 56 -28.09 3.25 5.14
N ASP A 57 -27.20 2.47 4.50
CA ASP A 57 -26.36 1.49 5.18
C ASP A 57 -25.15 2.15 5.87
N ASP A 58 -24.92 1.77 7.13
CA ASP A 58 -23.80 2.22 7.94
C ASP A 58 -22.52 1.44 7.67
N VAL A 59 -22.65 0.14 7.42
CA VAL A 59 -21.55 -0.82 7.28
C VAL A 59 -21.90 -1.80 6.16
N VAL A 60 -21.00 -1.95 5.19
CA VAL A 60 -21.11 -2.99 4.15
C VAL A 60 -20.04 -4.04 4.37
N ILE A 61 -20.45 -5.31 4.45
CA ILE A 61 -19.53 -6.44 4.55
C ILE A 61 -19.60 -7.22 3.26
N HIS A 62 -18.51 -7.19 2.50
CA HIS A 62 -18.39 -7.96 1.28
C HIS A 62 -17.77 -9.32 1.59
N PHE A 63 -18.54 -10.40 1.42
CA PHE A 63 -18.02 -11.77 1.50
C PHE A 63 -17.30 -12.05 0.18
N ARG A 64 -15.99 -11.78 0.17
CA ARG A 64 -15.17 -11.91 -1.02
C ARG A 64 -14.85 -13.38 -1.26
N GLY A 65 -15.71 -14.00 -2.08
CA GLY A 65 -15.52 -15.29 -2.73
C GLY A 65 -14.99 -15.09 -4.16
N LEU A 66 -15.75 -15.51 -5.18
CA LEU A 66 -15.33 -15.40 -6.58
C LEU A 66 -15.58 -14.01 -7.21
N SER A 67 -16.51 -13.23 -6.69
CA SER A 67 -16.95 -11.95 -7.30
C SER A 67 -16.40 -10.73 -6.57
N SER A 68 -15.97 -9.70 -7.31
CA SER A 68 -15.50 -8.41 -6.77
C SER A 68 -16.65 -7.41 -6.60
N TYR A 69 -16.64 -6.62 -5.53
CA TYR A 69 -17.64 -5.57 -5.27
C TYR A 69 -17.02 -4.17 -5.39
N SER A 70 -17.76 -3.24 -6.00
CA SER A 70 -17.36 -1.83 -6.06
C SER A 70 -17.84 -1.09 -4.81
N VAL A 71 -16.92 -0.74 -3.93
CA VAL A 71 -17.21 -0.09 -2.65
C VAL A 71 -17.85 1.29 -2.85
N LYS A 72 -18.84 1.61 -2.01
CA LYS A 72 -19.51 2.91 -2.03
C LYS A 72 -18.90 3.79 -0.94
N LYS A 73 -18.48 5.01 -1.31
CA LYS A 73 -17.74 5.89 -0.40
C LYS A 73 -18.51 6.11 0.90
N ASN A 74 -19.81 6.37 0.87
CA ASN A 74 -20.66 6.69 2.04
C ASN A 74 -20.69 5.61 3.13
N HIS A 75 -20.35 4.36 2.84
CA HIS A 75 -20.36 3.26 3.83
C HIS A 75 -19.01 3.12 4.55
N PHE A 76 -19.02 2.37 5.66
CA PHE A 76 -17.81 1.71 6.16
C PHE A 76 -17.71 0.32 5.50
N ASN A 77 -16.81 0.16 4.56
CA ASN A 77 -16.70 -1.00 3.69
C ASN A 77 -15.69 -2.00 4.28
N ILE A 78 -16.15 -3.20 4.60
CA ILE A 78 -15.32 -4.31 5.07
C ILE A 78 -15.23 -5.34 3.96
N MET A 79 -14.02 -5.75 3.59
CA MET A 79 -13.83 -6.98 2.84
C MET A 79 -13.65 -8.11 3.84
N TRP A 80 -14.46 -9.15 3.73
CA TRP A 80 -14.16 -10.43 4.36
C TRP A 80 -13.70 -11.43 3.29
N ASN A 81 -12.39 -11.62 3.19
CA ASN A 81 -11.81 -12.62 2.31
C ASN A 81 -11.98 -14.00 2.94
N ILE A 82 -12.93 -14.76 2.37
CA ILE A 82 -13.33 -16.09 2.86
C ILE A 82 -12.79 -17.24 2.01
N SER A 83 -12.39 -16.98 0.76
CA SER A 83 -11.83 -17.97 -0.17
C SER A 83 -11.11 -17.29 -1.34
N HIS A 84 -10.38 -18.08 -2.12
CA HIS A 84 -9.75 -17.67 -3.38
C HIS A 84 -8.84 -16.43 -3.33
N PRO A 85 -7.86 -16.39 -2.40
CA PRO A 85 -6.96 -15.25 -2.25
C PRO A 85 -6.14 -14.94 -3.50
N GLU A 86 -5.84 -15.93 -4.35
CA GLU A 86 -5.08 -15.71 -5.60
C GLU A 86 -5.85 -14.87 -6.64
N ASN A 87 -7.18 -14.78 -6.50
CA ASN A 87 -8.03 -14.00 -7.38
C ASN A 87 -8.25 -12.56 -6.90
N ILE A 88 -7.57 -12.13 -5.83
CA ILE A 88 -7.74 -10.81 -5.22
C ILE A 88 -6.43 -10.04 -5.34
N THR A 89 -6.49 -8.92 -6.05
CA THR A 89 -5.32 -8.05 -6.21
C THR A 89 -5.12 -7.17 -4.97
N ARG A 90 -3.89 -6.70 -4.75
CA ARG A 90 -3.59 -5.68 -3.72
C ARG A 90 -4.51 -4.47 -3.84
N GLY A 91 -4.68 -3.94 -5.05
CA GLY A 91 -5.55 -2.81 -5.31
C GLY A 91 -7.01 -3.07 -4.96
N GLU A 92 -7.49 -4.31 -5.09
CA GLU A 92 -8.84 -4.67 -4.62
C GLU A 92 -8.95 -4.62 -3.09
N TYR A 93 -7.97 -5.15 -2.34
CA TYR A 93 -7.97 -5.03 -0.88
C TYR A 93 -7.95 -3.57 -0.44
N GLU A 94 -7.11 -2.73 -1.04
CA GLU A 94 -6.93 -1.33 -0.63
C GLU A 94 -8.17 -0.44 -0.84
N ARG A 95 -9.21 -0.93 -1.54
CA ARG A 95 -10.50 -0.22 -1.66
C ARG A 95 -11.33 -0.21 -0.38
N TYR A 96 -11.10 -1.14 0.54
CA TYR A 96 -11.93 -1.30 1.73
C TYR A 96 -11.35 -0.56 2.93
N ASP A 97 -12.22 -0.22 3.88
CA ASP A 97 -11.84 0.44 5.12
C ASP A 97 -11.25 -0.54 6.15
N LEU A 98 -11.53 -1.84 6.01
CA LEU A 98 -11.03 -2.93 6.84
C LEU A 98 -11.01 -4.25 6.05
N ILE A 99 -9.91 -5.00 6.16
CA ILE A 99 -9.77 -6.34 5.61
C ILE A 99 -9.85 -7.36 6.73
N LEU A 100 -10.78 -8.29 6.59
CA LEU A 100 -10.94 -9.46 7.43
C LEU A 100 -10.53 -10.69 6.61
N VAL A 101 -9.72 -11.58 7.17
CA VAL A 101 -9.14 -12.72 6.44
C VAL A 101 -9.38 -14.02 7.19
N SER A 102 -9.93 -15.03 6.51
CA SER A 102 -10.19 -16.36 7.09
C SER A 102 -8.96 -17.28 7.17
N SER A 103 -7.77 -16.70 7.36
CA SER A 103 -6.50 -17.40 7.61
C SER A 103 -5.58 -16.52 8.44
N GLU A 104 -4.96 -17.07 9.49
CA GLU A 104 -3.91 -16.36 10.23
C GLU A 104 -2.66 -16.20 9.35
N MET A 105 -2.24 -17.28 8.70
CA MET A 105 -1.05 -17.31 7.87
C MET A 105 -1.13 -16.29 6.72
N TYR A 106 -2.29 -16.14 6.08
CA TYR A 106 -2.44 -15.17 4.99
C TYR A 106 -2.66 -13.74 5.49
N ALA A 107 -3.32 -13.55 6.64
CA ALA A 107 -3.47 -12.22 7.24
C ALA A 107 -2.11 -11.61 7.59
N GLU A 108 -1.17 -12.40 8.12
CA GLU A 108 0.20 -11.94 8.42
C GLU A 108 0.90 -11.44 7.16
N LYS A 109 0.84 -12.22 6.07
CA LYS A 109 1.40 -11.82 4.77
C LYS A 109 0.75 -10.54 4.24
N LEU A 110 -0.57 -10.41 4.38
CA LEU A 110 -1.28 -9.22 3.91
C LEU A 110 -0.96 -7.97 4.75
N ARG A 111 -0.70 -8.10 6.06
CA ARG A 111 -0.28 -6.96 6.91
C ARG A 111 1.05 -6.34 6.47
N GLU A 112 1.94 -7.14 5.90
CA GLU A 112 3.21 -6.65 5.34
C GLU A 112 3.03 -5.96 3.98
N LEU A 113 1.96 -6.32 3.26
CA LEU A 113 1.74 -5.91 1.88
C LEU A 113 0.74 -4.76 1.73
N LEU A 114 -0.16 -4.56 2.68
CA LEU A 114 -1.30 -3.65 2.56
C LEU A 114 -1.22 -2.49 3.57
N ASP A 115 -1.57 -1.29 3.10
CA ASP A 115 -1.67 -0.10 3.96
C ASP A 115 -3.02 -0.03 4.70
N VAL A 116 -4.01 -0.81 4.26
CA VAL A 116 -5.32 -0.92 4.91
C VAL A 116 -5.25 -1.88 6.11
N PRO A 117 -6.01 -1.63 7.21
CA PRO A 117 -6.00 -2.53 8.35
C PRO A 117 -6.41 -3.96 7.96
N VAL A 118 -5.60 -4.95 8.34
CA VAL A 118 -5.86 -6.37 8.10
C VAL A 118 -5.97 -7.11 9.44
N GLU A 119 -7.08 -7.80 9.64
CA GLU A 119 -7.36 -8.59 10.83
C GLU A 119 -7.75 -10.03 10.47
N VAL A 120 -7.36 -10.95 11.35
CA VAL A 120 -7.80 -12.34 11.26
C VAL A 120 -9.28 -12.40 11.60
N PHE A 121 -10.07 -13.07 10.77
CA PHE A 121 -11.49 -13.30 11.00
C PHE A 121 -11.89 -14.63 10.35
N LEU A 122 -11.77 -15.69 11.14
CA LEU A 122 -12.05 -17.07 10.70
C LEU A 122 -13.55 -17.28 10.47
N GLN A 123 -13.92 -18.27 9.65
CA GLN A 123 -15.32 -18.69 9.48
C GLN A 123 -15.86 -19.34 10.77
N PHE A 124 -17.14 -19.72 10.78
CA PHE A 124 -17.84 -20.11 12.00
C PHE A 124 -19.07 -20.97 11.75
N THR A 125 -19.53 -21.64 12.81
CA THR A 125 -20.79 -22.40 12.79
C THR A 125 -21.94 -21.66 13.48
N ASP A 126 -23.16 -21.90 13.00
CA ASP A 126 -24.39 -21.48 13.67
C ASP A 126 -24.98 -22.66 14.45
N THR A 127 -24.90 -22.59 15.78
CA THR A 127 -25.35 -23.67 16.67
C THR A 127 -26.86 -23.84 16.72
N LYS A 128 -27.65 -22.91 16.15
CA LYS A 128 -29.10 -23.06 15.98
C LYS A 128 -29.44 -23.98 14.81
N VAL A 129 -28.53 -24.10 13.83
CA VAL A 129 -28.66 -24.94 12.64
C VAL A 129 -27.87 -26.24 12.81
N PHE A 130 -26.61 -26.14 13.20
CA PHE A 130 -25.70 -27.25 13.37
C PHE A 130 -25.52 -27.60 14.84
N PHE A 131 -26.00 -28.78 15.20
CA PHE A 131 -25.87 -29.37 16.52
C PHE A 131 -26.00 -30.89 16.37
N TYR A 132 -25.46 -31.63 17.33
CA TYR A 132 -25.54 -33.08 17.31
C TYR A 132 -27.00 -33.56 17.29
N LYS A 133 -27.39 -34.24 16.21
CA LYS A 133 -28.73 -34.83 16.02
C LYS A 133 -28.65 -36.12 15.23
N PHE A 134 -28.39 -37.23 15.92
CA PHE A 134 -28.23 -38.52 15.27
C PHE A 134 -29.54 -39.09 14.70
N ASN A 135 -29.49 -39.66 13.49
CA ASN A 135 -30.61 -40.30 12.79
C ASN A 135 -30.16 -41.61 12.13
N ASN A 136 -30.55 -42.74 12.72
CA ASN A 136 -30.23 -44.09 12.23
C ASN A 136 -30.63 -44.32 10.75
N LYS A 137 -31.66 -43.65 10.22
CA LYS A 137 -32.11 -43.84 8.83
C LYS A 137 -31.17 -43.19 7.80
N LEU A 138 -30.33 -42.26 8.24
CA LEU A 138 -29.38 -41.52 7.42
C LEU A 138 -27.94 -42.01 7.61
N GLN A 139 -27.74 -43.10 8.36
CA GLN A 139 -26.43 -43.58 8.69
C GLN A 139 -25.63 -43.92 7.42
N ASN A 140 -24.47 -43.28 7.28
CA ASN A 140 -23.55 -43.53 6.18
C ASN A 140 -22.17 -43.89 6.71
N GLN A 141 -21.55 -44.92 6.14
CA GLN A 141 -20.19 -45.35 6.49
C GLN A 141 -19.14 -44.29 6.13
N LEU A 142 -19.31 -43.60 5.01
CA LEU A 142 -18.37 -42.59 4.53
C LEU A 142 -19.10 -41.59 3.64
N LEU A 143 -19.07 -40.31 4.01
CA LEU A 143 -19.85 -39.27 3.35
C LEU A 143 -18.98 -38.11 2.89
N PHE A 144 -19.28 -37.58 1.71
CA PHE A 144 -18.78 -36.30 1.23
C PHE A 144 -19.96 -35.41 0.82
N VAL A 145 -19.96 -34.16 1.30
CA VAL A 145 -21.03 -33.19 1.00
C VAL A 145 -20.44 -31.94 0.35
N GLY A 146 -20.65 -31.77 -0.96
CA GLY A 146 -20.17 -30.62 -1.71
C GLY A 146 -20.31 -30.78 -3.21
N ASN A 147 -20.39 -29.67 -3.95
CA ASN A 147 -20.48 -29.69 -5.41
C ASN A 147 -19.09 -29.91 -6.04
N SER A 148 -19.04 -30.57 -7.20
CA SER A 148 -17.78 -30.73 -7.95
C SER A 148 -17.29 -29.42 -8.58
N ARG A 149 -18.23 -28.53 -8.97
CA ARG A 149 -17.98 -27.32 -9.78
C ARG A 149 -17.09 -27.59 -11.02
N GLY A 150 -17.19 -28.78 -11.60
CA GLY A 150 -16.42 -29.16 -12.79
C GLY A 150 -14.99 -29.66 -12.51
N VAL A 151 -14.63 -29.91 -11.24
CA VAL A 151 -13.31 -30.42 -10.84
C VAL A 151 -13.45 -31.77 -10.14
N PHE A 152 -12.54 -32.70 -10.44
CA PHE A 152 -12.44 -33.97 -9.72
C PHE A 152 -11.62 -33.78 -8.44
N ARG A 153 -12.31 -33.48 -7.34
CA ARG A 153 -11.67 -33.12 -6.06
C ARG A 153 -10.86 -34.27 -5.48
N ASP A 154 -9.67 -33.95 -4.98
CA ASP A 154 -8.62 -34.92 -4.64
C ASP A 154 -9.07 -35.96 -3.61
N ILE A 155 -9.71 -35.55 -2.51
CA ILE A 155 -10.17 -36.47 -1.48
C ILE A 155 -11.23 -37.47 -2.00
N VAL A 156 -12.05 -37.04 -2.98
CA VAL A 156 -13.05 -37.90 -3.61
C VAL A 156 -12.38 -38.85 -4.60
N ARG A 157 -11.41 -38.36 -5.39
CA ARG A 157 -10.61 -39.18 -6.30
C ARG A 157 -9.85 -40.26 -5.55
N ASP A 158 -9.16 -39.91 -4.48
CA ASP A 158 -8.36 -40.83 -3.68
C ASP A 158 -9.24 -41.93 -3.03
N ALA A 159 -10.43 -41.57 -2.55
CA ALA A 159 -11.40 -42.54 -2.05
C ALA A 159 -11.92 -43.48 -3.15
N MET A 160 -12.27 -42.95 -4.33
CA MET A 160 -12.75 -43.74 -5.48
C MET A 160 -11.68 -44.72 -5.97
N GLU A 161 -10.47 -44.24 -6.20
CA GLU A 161 -9.39 -45.08 -6.71
C GLU A 161 -8.86 -46.08 -5.67
N SER A 162 -9.23 -45.92 -4.40
CA SER A 162 -8.96 -46.88 -3.32
C SER A 162 -10.04 -47.95 -3.20
N ASN A 163 -11.04 -47.95 -4.09
CA ASN A 163 -12.24 -48.79 -4.06
C ASN A 163 -13.03 -48.66 -2.74
N ILE A 164 -13.05 -47.47 -2.15
CA ILE A 164 -13.81 -47.21 -0.92
C ILE A 164 -15.24 -46.79 -1.29
N ASN A 165 -16.23 -47.35 -0.60
CA ASN A 165 -17.63 -47.01 -0.83
C ASN A 165 -17.99 -45.64 -0.22
N LEU A 166 -17.80 -44.58 -0.99
CA LEU A 166 -18.14 -43.21 -0.61
C LEU A 166 -19.54 -42.83 -1.09
N GLY A 167 -20.35 -42.28 -0.17
CA GLY A 167 -21.58 -41.57 -0.50
C GLY A 167 -21.30 -40.09 -0.77
N ILE A 168 -21.84 -39.55 -1.86
CA ILE A 168 -21.63 -38.17 -2.29
C ILE A 168 -22.98 -37.45 -2.37
N ILE A 169 -23.07 -36.29 -1.72
CA ILE A 169 -24.19 -35.36 -1.84
C ILE A 169 -23.68 -34.07 -2.47
N GLY A 170 -24.22 -33.72 -3.63
CA GLY A 170 -23.85 -32.50 -4.37
C GLY A 170 -23.99 -32.67 -5.88
N ASP A 171 -23.87 -31.56 -6.60
CA ASP A 171 -24.08 -31.52 -8.05
C ASP A 171 -22.78 -31.60 -8.88
N GLY A 172 -22.92 -31.99 -10.15
CA GLY A 172 -21.85 -32.06 -11.14
C GLY A 172 -20.95 -33.31 -11.06
N TRP A 173 -21.19 -34.23 -10.12
CA TRP A 173 -20.36 -35.42 -9.91
C TRP A 173 -20.48 -36.51 -10.97
N LYS A 174 -21.56 -36.53 -11.77
CA LYS A 174 -21.83 -37.57 -12.77
C LYS A 174 -20.71 -37.78 -13.80
N LYS A 175 -19.87 -36.76 -14.01
CA LYS A 175 -18.71 -36.83 -14.93
C LYS A 175 -17.47 -37.49 -14.31
N PHE A 176 -17.42 -37.61 -12.98
CA PHE A 176 -16.22 -38.04 -12.25
C PHE A 176 -16.41 -39.37 -11.52
N VAL A 177 -17.63 -39.65 -11.04
CA VAL A 177 -17.91 -40.84 -10.23
C VAL A 177 -19.15 -41.59 -10.76
N PRO A 178 -19.21 -42.93 -10.60
CA PRO A 178 -20.39 -43.70 -10.98
C PRO A 178 -21.64 -43.26 -10.21
N SER A 179 -22.80 -43.25 -10.87
CA SER A 179 -24.07 -42.77 -10.30
C SER A 179 -24.47 -43.41 -8.96
N ARG A 180 -24.03 -44.66 -8.68
CA ARG A 180 -24.29 -45.36 -7.41
C ARG A 180 -23.69 -44.65 -6.18
N HIS A 181 -22.63 -43.86 -6.37
CA HIS A 181 -21.99 -43.10 -5.29
C HIS A 181 -22.69 -41.76 -5.05
N ILE A 182 -23.55 -41.30 -5.95
CA ILE A 182 -24.26 -40.02 -5.84
C ILE A 182 -25.60 -40.27 -5.16
N LEU A 183 -25.69 -39.95 -3.87
CA LEU A 183 -26.88 -40.17 -3.05
C LEU A 183 -27.98 -39.14 -3.36
N SER A 184 -27.58 -37.89 -3.54
CA SER A 184 -28.47 -36.79 -3.91
C SER A 184 -27.67 -35.66 -4.55
N LYS A 185 -28.32 -34.84 -5.38
CA LYS A 185 -27.71 -33.61 -5.93
C LYS A 185 -27.70 -32.44 -4.95
N TRP A 186 -28.56 -32.50 -3.93
CA TRP A 186 -28.78 -31.40 -2.99
C TRP A 186 -29.35 -31.93 -1.67
N TRP A 187 -29.06 -31.23 -0.57
CA TRP A 187 -29.61 -31.51 0.76
C TRP A 187 -29.99 -30.19 1.45
N PRO A 188 -31.14 -30.12 2.14
CA PRO A 188 -31.54 -28.91 2.88
C PRO A 188 -30.54 -28.57 3.99
N ASN A 189 -30.12 -27.30 4.06
CA ASN A 189 -29.12 -26.84 5.03
C ASN A 189 -29.59 -27.06 6.49
N GLU A 190 -30.87 -26.81 6.75
CA GLU A 190 -31.54 -27.05 8.04
C GLU A 190 -31.54 -28.51 8.50
N ASN A 191 -31.26 -29.45 7.59
CA ASN A 191 -31.21 -30.89 7.88
C ASN A 191 -29.78 -31.47 7.71
N LEU A 192 -28.78 -30.63 7.44
CA LEU A 192 -27.39 -31.10 7.30
C LEU A 192 -26.81 -31.58 8.64
N ASN A 193 -27.28 -31.03 9.75
CA ASN A 193 -26.88 -31.46 11.09
C ASN A 193 -27.19 -32.95 11.33
N GLU A 194 -28.36 -33.44 10.90
CA GLU A 194 -28.71 -34.85 11.00
C GLU A 194 -27.82 -35.73 10.15
N LEU A 195 -27.52 -35.26 8.94
CA LEU A 195 -26.67 -35.96 7.99
C LEU A 195 -25.22 -36.06 8.51
N TYR A 196 -24.65 -34.96 8.98
CA TYR A 196 -23.29 -34.93 9.54
C TYR A 196 -23.20 -35.76 10.83
N SER A 197 -24.18 -35.61 11.73
CA SER A 197 -24.21 -36.38 12.99
C SER A 197 -24.36 -37.89 12.77
N SER A 198 -24.91 -38.30 11.62
CA SER A 198 -25.17 -39.71 11.29
C SER A 198 -24.10 -40.33 10.39
N ALA A 199 -23.13 -39.55 9.90
CA ALA A 199 -22.00 -40.07 9.16
C ALA A 199 -20.97 -40.70 10.12
N ASN A 200 -20.53 -41.93 9.84
CA ASN A 200 -19.43 -42.54 10.58
C ASN A 200 -18.12 -41.79 10.31
N ILE A 201 -17.91 -41.38 9.06
CA ILE A 201 -16.77 -40.56 8.63
C ILE A 201 -17.27 -39.52 7.63
N LEU A 202 -16.92 -38.26 7.85
CA LEU A 202 -17.14 -37.16 6.92
C LEU A 202 -15.82 -36.75 6.28
N LEU A 203 -15.79 -36.68 4.95
CA LEU A 203 -14.64 -36.19 4.19
C LEU A 203 -14.78 -34.68 3.95
N ASN A 204 -13.73 -33.93 4.27
CA ASN A 204 -13.65 -32.48 4.07
C ASN A 204 -12.42 -32.10 3.25
N ASP A 205 -12.60 -31.20 2.28
CA ASP A 205 -11.55 -30.70 1.39
C ASP A 205 -11.64 -29.19 1.18
N HIS A 206 -10.53 -28.61 0.77
CA HIS A 206 -10.41 -27.21 0.41
C HIS A 206 -10.10 -27.07 -1.09
N TRP A 207 -10.31 -25.87 -1.62
CA TRP A 207 -9.71 -25.53 -2.92
C TRP A 207 -8.19 -25.42 -2.75
N GLU A 208 -7.44 -25.69 -3.81
CA GLU A 208 -5.97 -25.76 -3.73
C GLU A 208 -5.35 -24.44 -3.22
N ASP A 209 -5.85 -23.31 -3.71
CA ASP A 209 -5.46 -21.98 -3.23
C ASP A 209 -5.85 -21.78 -1.75
N MET A 210 -7.07 -22.14 -1.36
CA MET A 210 -7.49 -22.08 0.04
C MET A 210 -6.57 -22.91 0.95
N ARG A 211 -6.24 -24.14 0.56
CA ARG A 211 -5.34 -25.03 1.30
C ARG A 211 -3.94 -24.46 1.41
N ARG A 212 -3.39 -23.96 0.29
CA ARG A 212 -2.04 -23.38 0.22
C ARG A 212 -1.88 -22.13 1.08
N TYR A 213 -2.90 -21.29 1.16
CA TYR A 213 -2.86 -20.05 1.95
C TYR A 213 -3.54 -20.15 3.31
N GLY A 214 -4.01 -21.33 3.74
CA GLY A 214 -4.49 -21.56 5.09
C GLY A 214 -5.95 -21.14 5.36
N PHE A 215 -6.80 -21.08 4.34
CA PHE A 215 -8.21 -20.71 4.49
C PHE A 215 -9.07 -21.93 4.86
N ILE A 216 -9.54 -21.97 6.11
CA ILE A 216 -10.43 -23.03 6.61
C ILE A 216 -11.87 -22.77 6.15
N ASN A 217 -12.48 -23.76 5.50
CA ASN A 217 -13.86 -23.67 4.99
C ASN A 217 -14.92 -23.82 6.12
N ASN A 218 -16.17 -23.46 5.84
CA ASN A 218 -17.24 -23.56 6.82
C ASN A 218 -17.58 -24.99 7.25
N ARG A 219 -17.46 -25.96 6.33
CA ARG A 219 -17.83 -27.37 6.57
C ARG A 219 -17.06 -27.95 7.75
N PHE A 220 -15.80 -27.54 7.93
CA PHE A 220 -15.00 -27.93 9.08
C PHE A 220 -15.68 -27.61 10.42
N TYR A 221 -16.15 -26.37 10.58
CA TYR A 221 -16.81 -25.90 11.81
C TYR A 221 -18.18 -26.54 12.00
N ASP A 222 -18.98 -26.63 10.93
CA ASP A 222 -20.32 -27.23 10.95
C ASP A 222 -20.26 -28.72 11.35
N ALA A 223 -19.29 -29.46 10.79
CA ALA A 223 -19.08 -30.88 11.07
C ALA A 223 -18.61 -31.12 12.52
N ALA A 224 -17.72 -30.26 13.02
CA ALA A 224 -17.21 -30.32 14.39
C ALA A 224 -18.35 -30.24 15.41
N VAL A 225 -19.27 -29.28 15.29
CA VAL A 225 -20.38 -29.14 16.25
C VAL A 225 -21.47 -30.22 16.11
N CYS A 226 -21.47 -30.94 14.98
CA CYS A 226 -22.25 -32.16 14.79
C CYS A 226 -21.53 -33.41 15.33
N LYS A 227 -20.36 -33.27 15.97
CA LYS A 227 -19.51 -34.36 16.49
C LYS A 227 -19.08 -35.38 15.43
N ALA A 228 -19.09 -34.99 14.15
CA ALA A 228 -18.72 -35.88 13.06
C ALA A 228 -17.21 -36.18 13.10
N ILE A 229 -16.83 -37.45 12.93
CA ILE A 229 -15.43 -37.80 12.71
C ILE A 229 -15.06 -37.33 11.30
N THR A 230 -14.24 -36.29 11.23
CA THR A 230 -13.95 -35.60 9.96
C THR A 230 -12.49 -35.84 9.56
N ILE A 231 -12.28 -36.33 8.33
CA ILE A 231 -10.94 -36.42 7.71
C ILE A 231 -10.79 -35.26 6.74
N ASN A 232 -9.75 -34.46 6.95
CA ASN A 232 -9.44 -33.26 6.18
C ASN A 232 -8.25 -33.52 5.24
N ASP A 233 -8.19 -32.79 4.13
CA ASP A 233 -6.96 -32.67 3.35
C ASP A 233 -5.80 -32.10 4.18
N ASN A 234 -4.56 -32.34 3.75
CA ASN A 234 -3.36 -31.82 4.43
C ASN A 234 -3.34 -30.28 4.41
N HIS A 235 -3.92 -29.69 5.44
CA HIS A 235 -4.20 -28.27 5.54
C HIS A 235 -3.41 -27.64 6.71
N PRO A 236 -2.43 -26.76 6.45
CA PRO A 236 -1.48 -26.29 7.46
C PRO A 236 -2.14 -25.52 8.60
N GLU A 237 -3.15 -24.71 8.32
CA GLU A 237 -3.87 -23.93 9.35
C GLU A 237 -4.74 -24.84 10.25
N ILE A 238 -5.26 -25.96 9.72
CA ILE A 238 -6.04 -26.91 10.53
C ILE A 238 -5.10 -27.62 11.51
N ILE A 239 -3.93 -28.05 11.04
CA ILE A 239 -2.90 -28.69 11.87
C ILE A 239 -2.43 -27.74 12.99
N LYS A 240 -2.28 -26.45 12.67
CA LYS A 240 -1.84 -25.42 13.64
C LYS A 240 -2.91 -25.11 14.69
N LEU A 241 -4.15 -24.85 14.26
CA LEU A 241 -5.21 -24.33 15.13
C LEU A 241 -6.03 -25.44 15.82
N PHE A 242 -6.10 -26.63 15.22
CA PHE A 242 -6.92 -27.74 15.67
C PHE A 242 -6.10 -29.04 15.65
N PRO A 243 -5.14 -29.21 16.57
CA PRO A 243 -4.20 -30.34 16.55
C PRO A 243 -4.87 -31.72 16.66
N ASP A 244 -6.09 -31.79 17.20
CA ASP A 244 -6.88 -33.02 17.31
C ASP A 244 -7.65 -33.38 16.02
N ALA A 245 -7.66 -32.50 15.02
CA ALA A 245 -8.32 -32.74 13.74
C ALA A 245 -7.54 -33.75 12.88
N LEU A 246 -8.26 -34.67 12.23
CA LEU A 246 -7.64 -35.68 11.38
C LEU A 246 -7.32 -35.10 10.00
N VAL A 247 -6.09 -35.29 9.55
CA VAL A 247 -5.62 -34.92 8.20
C VAL A 247 -5.01 -36.12 7.49
N TYR A 248 -5.01 -36.13 6.16
CA TYR A 248 -4.29 -37.11 5.35
C TYR A 248 -3.41 -36.43 4.29
N GLU A 249 -2.29 -37.05 3.96
CA GLU A 249 -1.29 -36.57 3.01
C GLU A 249 -1.40 -37.25 1.64
N ASN A 250 -1.83 -38.51 1.61
CA ASN A 250 -1.91 -39.29 0.39
C ASN A 250 -2.99 -40.37 0.47
N LYS A 251 -3.37 -40.88 -0.69
CA LYS A 251 -4.36 -41.94 -0.88
C LYS A 251 -4.16 -43.18 0.02
N ALA A 252 -2.92 -43.64 0.24
CA ALA A 252 -2.67 -44.80 1.08
C ALA A 252 -3.00 -44.52 2.55
N GLN A 253 -2.59 -43.35 3.05
CA GLN A 253 -2.92 -42.90 4.40
C GLN A 253 -4.44 -42.67 4.57
N LEU A 254 -5.11 -42.11 3.56
CA LEU A 254 -6.58 -41.94 3.60
C LEU A 254 -7.28 -43.29 3.80
N LYS A 255 -6.86 -44.31 3.05
CA LYS A 255 -7.40 -45.67 3.16
C LYS A 255 -7.12 -46.28 4.54
N GLU A 256 -5.90 -46.13 5.04
CA GLU A 256 -5.50 -46.61 6.36
C GLU A 256 -6.32 -45.95 7.47
N LEU A 257 -6.47 -44.62 7.45
CA LEU A 257 -7.28 -43.87 8.42
C LEU A 257 -8.74 -44.32 8.41
N ILE A 258 -9.34 -44.52 7.23
CA ILE A 258 -10.73 -44.99 7.12
C ILE A 258 -10.89 -46.39 7.72
N MET A 259 -9.94 -47.29 7.45
CA MET A 259 -9.95 -48.64 8.03
C MET A 259 -9.74 -48.61 9.55
N ASP A 260 -8.81 -47.80 10.03
CA ASP A 260 -8.50 -47.66 11.45
C ASP A 260 -9.67 -47.04 12.22
N ILE A 261 -10.37 -46.05 11.67
CA ILE A 261 -11.60 -45.51 12.27
C ILE A 261 -12.68 -46.58 12.37
N GLY A 262 -12.79 -47.47 11.38
CA GLY A 262 -13.73 -48.59 11.40
C GLY A 262 -13.48 -49.57 12.55
N VAL A 263 -12.22 -49.78 12.94
CA VAL A 263 -11.83 -50.68 14.04
C VAL A 263 -11.82 -49.96 15.40
N ASN A 264 -11.29 -48.73 15.42
CA ASN A 264 -10.98 -47.94 16.61
C ASN A 264 -11.90 -46.72 16.77
N ALA A 265 -13.19 -46.85 16.41
CA ALA A 265 -14.14 -45.74 16.37
C ALA A 265 -14.22 -44.92 17.67
N ASN A 266 -14.09 -45.56 18.84
CA ASN A 266 -14.15 -44.87 20.14
C ASN A 266 -13.01 -43.87 20.33
N LYS A 267 -11.80 -44.18 19.84
CA LYS A 267 -10.64 -43.26 19.88
C LYS A 267 -10.95 -42.00 19.08
N TYR A 268 -11.43 -42.16 17.85
CA TYR A 268 -11.69 -41.05 16.95
C TYR A 268 -12.93 -40.24 17.31
N ARG A 269 -13.90 -40.84 18.02
CA ARG A 269 -14.99 -40.10 18.67
C ARG A 269 -14.49 -39.16 19.76
N LEU A 270 -13.48 -39.55 20.53
CA LEU A 270 -12.88 -38.65 21.51
C LEU A 270 -12.24 -37.43 20.83
N ASN A 271 -11.52 -37.63 19.72
CA ASN A 271 -10.97 -36.53 18.92
C ASN A 271 -12.08 -35.60 18.39
N SER A 272 -13.21 -36.14 17.90
CA SER A 272 -14.32 -35.31 17.44
C SER A 272 -15.03 -34.57 18.59
N GLU A 273 -15.03 -35.12 19.81
CA GLU A 273 -15.51 -34.43 21.01
C GLU A 273 -14.60 -33.27 21.43
N LEU A 274 -13.27 -33.43 21.37
CA LEU A 274 -12.33 -32.34 21.64
C LEU A 274 -12.49 -31.20 20.62
N LEU A 275 -12.61 -31.55 19.34
CA LEU A 275 -12.84 -30.58 18.28
C LEU A 275 -14.20 -29.87 18.44
N TYR A 276 -15.24 -30.58 18.84
CA TYR A 276 -16.56 -30.04 19.18
C TYR A 276 -16.46 -28.96 20.28
N GLU A 277 -15.76 -29.25 21.38
CA GLU A 277 -15.60 -28.31 22.49
C GLU A 277 -14.82 -27.05 22.07
N GLU A 278 -13.73 -27.22 21.32
CA GLU A 278 -12.89 -26.08 20.88
C GLU A 278 -13.67 -25.15 19.93
N VAL A 279 -14.43 -25.71 18.98
CA VAL A 279 -15.27 -24.93 18.06
C VAL A 279 -16.40 -24.22 18.81
N LEU A 280 -17.08 -24.88 19.75
CA LEU A 280 -18.14 -24.24 20.54
C LEU A 280 -17.64 -23.10 21.40
N LYS A 281 -16.43 -23.21 21.93
CA LYS A 281 -15.84 -22.22 22.84
C LYS A 281 -15.44 -20.92 22.14
N LYS A 282 -15.15 -20.95 20.83
CA LYS A 282 -14.51 -19.80 20.13
C LYS A 282 -15.02 -19.50 18.72
N HIS A 283 -15.66 -20.44 18.03
CA HIS A 283 -15.93 -20.37 16.58
C HIS A 283 -17.42 -20.48 16.25
N THR A 284 -18.28 -19.91 17.10
CA THR A 284 -19.72 -19.79 16.83
C THR A 284 -20.07 -18.41 16.26
N VAL A 285 -21.25 -18.29 15.64
CA VAL A 285 -21.77 -17.02 15.11
C VAL A 285 -21.78 -15.90 16.15
N VAL A 286 -22.12 -16.21 17.40
CA VAL A 286 -22.14 -15.25 18.52
C VAL A 286 -20.76 -14.63 18.74
N HIS A 287 -19.71 -15.46 18.79
CA HIS A 287 -18.33 -14.99 18.97
C HIS A 287 -17.88 -14.10 17.81
N ARG A 288 -18.30 -14.42 16.59
CA ARG A 288 -17.93 -13.68 15.38
C ARG A 288 -18.61 -12.33 15.29
N VAL A 289 -19.88 -12.24 15.67
CA VAL A 289 -20.56 -10.95 15.79
C VAL A 289 -19.90 -10.08 16.86
N GLN A 290 -19.56 -10.64 18.02
CA GLN A 290 -18.85 -9.90 19.06
C GLN A 290 -17.49 -9.37 18.58
N GLU A 291 -16.71 -10.20 17.90
CA GLU A 291 -15.42 -9.80 17.33
C GLU A 291 -15.59 -8.75 16.22
N LEU A 292 -16.54 -8.92 15.31
CA LEU A 292 -16.86 -7.95 14.26
C LEU A 292 -17.24 -6.59 14.84
N LEU A 293 -18.10 -6.57 15.85
CA LEU A 293 -18.52 -5.33 16.52
C LEU A 293 -17.34 -4.67 17.27
N TYR A 294 -16.44 -5.47 17.86
CA TYR A 294 -15.21 -4.97 18.46
C TYR A 294 -14.32 -4.29 17.41
N LEU A 295 -14.04 -4.96 16.29
CA LEU A 295 -13.23 -4.43 15.19
C LEU A 295 -13.86 -3.18 14.56
N LEU A 296 -15.19 -3.15 14.42
CA LEU A 296 -15.90 -1.97 13.94
C LEU A 296 -15.77 -0.78 14.87
N ASN A 297 -15.85 -0.98 16.18
CA ASN A 297 -15.64 0.12 17.12
C ASN A 297 -14.20 0.63 17.10
N LYS A 298 -13.22 -0.27 16.92
CA LYS A 298 -11.80 0.08 16.74
C LYS A 298 -11.61 1.00 15.52
N TYR A 299 -12.13 0.61 14.35
CA TYR A 299 -11.80 1.29 13.07
C TYR A 299 -12.83 2.33 12.58
N LYS A 300 -14.12 2.27 12.94
CA LYS A 300 -15.15 3.27 12.54
C LYS A 300 -14.97 4.64 13.24
N ILE A 301 -14.33 4.66 14.42
CA ILE A 301 -13.99 5.89 15.15
C ILE A 301 -12.85 6.66 14.45
N GLU A 302 -11.94 5.96 13.79
CA GLU A 302 -10.83 6.53 13.03
C GLU A 302 -11.32 7.19 11.73
N ASN A 303 -12.26 6.54 11.04
CA ASN A 303 -12.74 7.00 9.72
C ASN A 303 -13.69 8.21 9.76
N ASN A 304 -14.51 8.35 10.81
CA ASN A 304 -15.38 9.53 11.01
C ASN A 304 -14.59 10.83 11.32
N LYS A 305 -13.32 10.74 11.71
CA LYS A 305 -12.45 11.91 11.88
C LYS A 305 -11.98 12.48 10.53
N ASN A 306 -11.82 11.64 9.50
CA ASN A 306 -11.33 12.03 8.17
C ASN A 306 -12.42 12.67 7.29
N ARG A 307 -13.67 12.21 7.38
CA ARG A 307 -14.79 12.76 6.58
C ARG A 307 -15.26 14.16 6.98
N PHE A 308 -15.14 14.53 8.25
CA PHE A 308 -15.56 15.85 8.74
C PHE A 308 -14.67 17.00 8.23
N ILE A 309 -13.54 16.69 7.60
CA ILE A 309 -12.59 17.67 7.06
C ILE A 309 -12.90 17.98 5.58
N LEU A 310 -13.61 17.11 4.86
CA LEU A 310 -13.83 17.22 3.41
C LEU A 310 -15.16 17.89 3.00
N ASN A 311 -16.23 17.82 3.81
CA ASN A 311 -17.58 18.26 3.37
C ASN A 311 -18.02 19.66 3.85
N ASN A 312 -17.15 20.67 3.80
CA ASN A 312 -17.57 22.08 3.94
C ASN A 312 -17.92 22.71 2.59
N LYS A 313 -19.02 22.25 1.98
CA LYS A 313 -19.89 23.04 1.08
C LYS A 313 -21.31 22.48 1.23
N ILE A 314 -22.18 23.21 1.92
CA ILE A 314 -23.61 22.90 2.01
C ILE A 314 -24.35 23.77 0.98
N PRO A 315 -24.98 23.21 -0.05
CA PRO A 315 -26.00 23.91 -0.82
C PRO A 315 -27.31 24.02 -0.03
N ASN A 316 -27.99 25.14 -0.22
CA ASN A 316 -29.31 25.45 0.33
C ASN A 316 -30.39 24.48 -0.17
N THR A 317 -31.09 23.81 0.75
CA THR A 317 -32.57 23.70 0.76
C THR A 317 -33.10 23.22 2.12
N ASP A 318 -34.25 23.78 2.51
CA ASP A 318 -35.20 23.41 3.58
C ASP A 318 -34.83 23.48 5.07
N ARG A 319 -34.66 24.72 5.53
CA ARG A 319 -34.60 25.12 6.95
C ARG A 319 -35.91 24.97 7.76
N ALA A 320 -37.03 24.59 7.17
CA ALA A 320 -38.32 24.50 7.88
C ALA A 320 -38.54 23.12 8.55
N SER A 321 -38.10 22.03 7.92
CA SER A 321 -38.36 20.65 8.37
C SER A 321 -37.52 20.23 9.59
N ILE A 322 -36.24 20.60 9.62
CA ILE A 322 -35.31 20.25 10.71
C ILE A 322 -35.68 20.93 12.03
N LYS A 323 -36.34 22.09 11.97
CA LYS A 323 -36.70 22.92 13.12
C LYS A 323 -37.74 22.24 14.03
N ASP A 324 -38.65 21.44 13.45
CA ASP A 324 -39.70 20.73 14.18
C ASP A 324 -39.30 19.34 14.68
N GLN A 325 -38.31 18.70 14.04
CA GLN A 325 -37.76 17.43 14.49
C GLN A 325 -36.81 17.61 15.69
N VAL A 326 -35.95 18.63 15.66
CA VAL A 326 -35.04 18.94 16.78
C VAL A 326 -35.80 19.41 18.03
N LYS A 327 -36.92 20.14 17.84
CA LYS A 327 -37.81 20.58 18.93
C LYS A 327 -38.45 19.40 19.66
N ARG A 328 -38.84 18.34 18.94
CA ARG A 328 -39.41 17.11 19.53
C ARG A 328 -38.36 16.24 20.22
N PHE A 329 -37.13 16.22 19.73
CA PHE A 329 -36.04 15.43 20.31
C PHE A 329 -35.52 16.00 21.65
N ILE A 330 -35.40 17.33 21.78
CA ILE A 330 -34.83 17.97 22.99
C ILE A 330 -35.81 17.92 24.19
N LEU A 331 -37.12 17.96 23.96
CA LEU A 331 -38.13 18.06 25.02
C LEU A 331 -38.43 16.73 25.74
N ARG A 332 -38.09 15.58 25.17
CA ARG A 332 -38.58 14.27 25.66
C ARG A 332 -37.63 13.43 26.52
N ARG A 333 -36.33 13.76 26.65
CA ARG A 333 -35.37 12.76 27.18
C ARG A 333 -34.41 13.16 28.29
N THR A 334 -34.37 14.40 28.79
CA THR A 334 -33.26 14.76 29.71
C THR A 334 -33.59 15.60 30.93
N GLY A 335 -34.86 15.97 31.21
CA GLY A 335 -35.20 16.73 32.43
C GLY A 335 -34.58 18.14 32.53
N TYR A 336 -33.80 18.59 31.55
CA TYR A 336 -33.15 19.91 31.53
C TYR A 336 -34.04 21.02 30.93
N GLY A 337 -35.32 21.06 31.32
CA GLY A 337 -36.27 22.09 30.87
C GLY A 337 -35.84 23.53 31.24
N GLY A 338 -35.04 23.69 32.29
CA GLY A 338 -34.39 24.95 32.65
C GLY A 338 -33.32 25.38 31.64
N ILE A 339 -32.52 24.43 31.11
CA ILE A 339 -31.51 24.69 30.08
C ILE A 339 -32.18 25.10 28.78
N TYR A 340 -33.28 24.46 28.39
CA TYR A 340 -34.05 24.89 27.21
C TYR A 340 -34.62 26.31 27.40
N ARG A 341 -35.11 26.68 28.59
CA ARG A 341 -35.58 28.05 28.88
C ARG A 341 -34.44 29.08 28.86
N THR A 342 -33.28 28.76 29.42
CA THR A 342 -32.09 29.65 29.38
C THR A 342 -31.47 29.72 27.98
N VAL A 343 -31.42 28.62 27.24
CA VAL A 343 -30.94 28.60 25.85
C VAL A 343 -31.92 29.31 24.93
N ARG A 344 -33.23 29.17 25.14
CA ARG A 344 -34.27 29.88 24.39
C ARG A 344 -34.28 31.39 24.69
N SER A 345 -34.10 31.81 25.94
CA SER A 345 -33.98 33.25 26.27
C SER A 345 -32.70 33.86 25.71
N VAL A 346 -31.59 33.11 25.68
CA VAL A 346 -30.30 33.51 25.08
C VAL A 346 -30.33 33.46 23.54
N TYR A 347 -31.13 32.58 22.93
CA TYR A 347 -31.30 32.51 21.46
C TYR A 347 -32.21 33.64 20.93
N LEU A 348 -33.11 34.16 21.77
CA LEU A 348 -33.98 35.29 21.43
C LEU A 348 -33.34 36.66 21.71
N GLN A 349 -32.32 36.77 22.56
CA GLN A 349 -31.62 38.01 22.84
C GLN A 349 -30.20 37.98 22.26
N GLY A 350 -30.00 38.74 21.17
CA GLY A 350 -28.84 38.69 20.31
C GLY A 350 -27.46 38.99 20.93
N LYS A 351 -26.44 38.70 20.11
CA LYS A 351 -25.00 38.99 20.19
C LYS A 351 -24.16 38.38 21.33
N ASN A 352 -24.69 38.05 22.52
CA ASN A 352 -23.86 37.49 23.62
C ASN A 352 -23.85 35.94 23.74
N ALA A 353 -24.56 35.22 22.87
CA ALA A 353 -24.76 33.75 22.96
C ALA A 353 -23.55 32.86 22.59
N LYS A 354 -22.63 33.33 21.73
CA LYS A 354 -21.51 32.50 21.22
C LYS A 354 -20.54 32.04 22.32
N LYS A 355 -20.27 32.87 23.33
CA LYS A 355 -19.35 32.50 24.44
C LYS A 355 -19.94 31.44 25.37
N ARG A 356 -21.27 31.44 25.58
CA ARG A 356 -21.97 30.47 26.47
C ARG A 356 -22.18 29.10 25.82
N VAL A 357 -22.43 29.03 24.51
CA VAL A 357 -22.57 27.75 23.78
C VAL A 357 -21.23 27.01 23.67
N ILE A 358 -20.12 27.76 23.53
CA ILE A 358 -18.77 27.19 23.53
C ILE A 358 -18.41 26.61 24.91
N SER A 359 -18.79 27.25 26.02
CA SER A 359 -18.50 26.73 27.37
C SER A 359 -19.29 25.45 27.71
N ILE A 360 -20.51 25.31 27.17
CA ILE A 360 -21.36 24.12 27.35
C ILE A 360 -20.87 22.94 26.50
N LYS A 361 -20.48 23.16 25.23
CA LYS A 361 -19.82 22.11 24.42
C LYS A 361 -18.52 21.60 25.06
N LYS A 362 -17.71 22.51 25.64
CA LYS A 362 -16.47 22.17 26.34
C LYS A 362 -16.71 21.31 27.60
N ARG A 363 -17.83 21.53 28.31
CA ARG A 363 -18.22 20.74 29.49
C ARG A 363 -18.77 19.35 29.16
N ILE A 364 -19.40 19.16 28.01
CA ILE A 364 -19.94 17.86 27.57
C ILE A 364 -18.84 16.98 26.99
N GLN A 365 -17.88 17.55 26.26
CA GLN A 365 -16.73 16.82 25.70
C GLN A 365 -15.75 16.33 26.78
N ASN A 366 -15.54 17.09 27.86
CA ASN A 366 -14.71 16.68 29.00
C ASN A 366 -15.32 15.57 29.87
N LYS A 367 -16.60 15.18 29.65
CA LYS A 367 -17.30 14.17 30.46
C LYS A 367 -17.43 12.79 29.79
N LEU A 368 -17.11 12.65 28.49
CA LEU A 368 -17.28 11.42 27.71
C LEU A 368 -15.99 10.62 27.47
N VAL A 369 -14.82 11.20 27.76
CA VAL A 369 -13.54 10.50 27.87
C VAL A 369 -13.32 10.30 29.36
N ASN A 370 -13.11 9.07 29.86
CA ASN A 370 -12.79 8.87 31.27
C ASN A 370 -11.38 9.45 31.52
N PRO A 371 -11.23 10.68 32.07
CA PRO A 371 -9.95 11.39 32.07
C PRO A 371 -8.94 10.65 32.93
N ASN A 372 -9.42 9.92 33.94
CA ASN A 372 -8.60 9.18 34.89
C ASN A 372 -7.88 8.00 34.22
N ILE A 373 -8.49 7.30 33.24
CA ILE A 373 -7.86 6.14 32.59
C ILE A 373 -6.74 6.60 31.63
N ASN A 374 -6.98 7.61 30.80
CA ASN A 374 -5.94 8.17 29.94
C ASN A 374 -4.84 8.87 30.74
N LEU A 375 -5.18 9.54 31.85
CA LEU A 375 -4.20 10.11 32.76
C LEU A 375 -3.33 9.01 33.38
N LEU A 376 -3.93 7.89 33.84
CA LEU A 376 -3.20 6.75 34.40
C LEU A 376 -2.27 6.08 33.36
N LEU A 377 -2.75 5.83 32.14
CA LEU A 377 -1.95 5.27 31.05
C LEU A 377 -0.79 6.19 30.64
N ASN A 378 -1.05 7.50 30.54
CA ASN A 378 -0.02 8.48 30.20
C ASN A 378 1.03 8.64 31.34
N VAL A 379 0.60 8.61 32.60
CA VAL A 379 1.52 8.65 33.76
C VAL A 379 2.39 7.39 33.83
N SER A 380 1.84 6.21 33.53
CA SER A 380 2.61 4.96 33.44
C SER A 380 3.71 5.06 32.38
N GLN A 381 3.36 5.45 31.16
CA GLN A 381 4.32 5.52 30.05
C GLN A 381 5.34 6.65 30.19
N GLU A 382 4.97 7.81 30.75
CA GLU A 382 5.95 8.85 31.08
C GLU A 382 7.00 8.33 32.05
N SER A 383 6.57 7.55 33.06
CA SER A 383 7.47 6.93 34.03
C SER A 383 8.37 5.89 33.38
N GLU A 384 7.84 5.07 32.46
CA GLU A 384 8.62 4.11 31.67
C GLU A 384 9.67 4.79 30.79
N ILE A 385 9.33 5.89 30.10
CA ILE A 385 10.28 6.65 29.28
C ILE A 385 11.35 7.32 30.14
N LYS A 386 10.97 7.85 31.31
CA LYS A 386 11.94 8.41 32.27
C LYS A 386 12.89 7.33 32.79
N ALA A 387 12.40 6.14 33.10
CA ALA A 387 13.22 5.01 33.52
C ALA A 387 14.12 4.52 32.38
N TYR A 388 13.60 4.46 31.16
CA TYR A 388 14.37 4.14 29.96
C TYR A 388 15.51 5.15 29.74
N ALA A 389 15.22 6.46 29.83
CA ALA A 389 16.23 7.51 29.75
C ALA A 389 17.34 7.35 30.80
N GLN A 390 16.99 6.98 32.03
CA GLN A 390 17.96 6.70 33.09
C GLN A 390 18.82 5.46 32.79
N ASN A 391 18.22 4.41 32.21
CA ASN A 391 18.93 3.16 31.90
C ASN A 391 19.89 3.30 30.70
N ILE A 392 19.54 4.10 29.69
CA ILE A 392 20.38 4.29 28.50
C ILE A 392 21.41 5.41 28.66
N ALA A 393 21.29 6.22 29.71
CA ALA A 393 22.23 7.29 30.01
C ALA A 393 23.57 6.69 30.45
N ASN A 394 24.41 6.39 29.47
CA ASN A 394 25.84 6.19 29.64
C ASN A 394 26.52 7.44 29.09
N PRO A 395 26.88 8.43 29.92
CA PRO A 395 27.57 9.62 29.43
C PRO A 395 28.84 9.17 28.70
N LEU A 396 28.93 9.51 27.41
CA LEU A 396 30.17 9.35 26.64
C LEU A 396 31.27 10.10 27.41
N VAL A 397 32.43 9.46 27.57
CA VAL A 397 33.55 10.05 28.33
C VAL A 397 33.94 11.36 27.65
N ILE A 398 33.80 12.48 28.38
CA ILE A 398 34.26 13.80 27.97
C ILE A 398 35.70 13.92 28.48
N ASP A 399 36.69 13.66 27.62
CA ASP A 399 38.10 13.70 28.00
C ASP A 399 38.56 15.13 28.34
N THR A 400 38.94 15.33 29.61
CA THR A 400 39.72 16.44 30.25
C THR A 400 39.38 17.92 29.99
N ILE A 401 38.82 18.30 28.84
CA ILE A 401 38.38 19.65 28.53
C ILE A 401 36.86 19.68 28.73
N SER A 402 36.40 20.46 29.70
CA SER A 402 34.98 20.73 29.93
C SER A 402 34.61 22.06 29.25
N PRO A 403 34.25 22.07 27.95
CA PRO A 403 33.88 23.31 27.25
C PRO A 403 32.59 23.91 27.81
N LEU A 404 32.53 25.24 27.94
CA LEU A 404 31.29 25.91 28.36
C LEU A 404 30.21 25.72 27.29
N VAL A 405 29.01 25.29 27.70
CA VAL A 405 27.82 25.23 26.84
C VAL A 405 26.84 26.36 27.22
N SER A 406 26.49 27.19 26.25
CA SER A 406 25.47 28.24 26.44
C SER A 406 24.11 27.75 25.95
N ILE A 407 23.19 27.51 26.89
CA ILE A 407 21.81 27.10 26.60
C ILE A 407 20.98 28.37 26.33
N ILE A 408 20.53 28.55 25.09
CA ILE A 408 19.78 29.74 24.66
C ILE A 408 18.30 29.40 24.59
N ILE A 409 17.49 30.13 25.36
CA ILE A 409 16.05 29.90 25.52
C ILE A 409 15.28 31.19 25.14
N PRO A 410 14.79 31.30 23.89
CA PRO A 410 13.85 32.35 23.51
C PRO A 410 12.52 32.17 24.24
N THR A 411 11.96 33.24 24.81
CA THR A 411 10.70 33.16 25.56
C THR A 411 9.79 34.37 25.34
N LYS A 412 8.47 34.14 25.42
CA LYS A 412 7.45 35.21 25.38
C LYS A 412 6.18 34.78 26.10
N ASN A 413 5.92 35.39 27.25
CA ASN A 413 4.89 34.97 28.20
C ASN A 413 5.02 33.48 28.54
N GLY A 414 6.24 33.09 28.92
CA GLY A 414 6.66 31.69 29.00
C GLY A 414 6.70 31.12 30.41
N LYS A 415 6.21 31.83 31.44
CA LYS A 415 6.24 31.38 32.85
C LYS A 415 5.79 29.91 32.98
N GLU A 416 4.64 29.58 32.43
CA GLU A 416 4.03 28.24 32.49
C GLU A 416 4.94 27.14 31.89
N TYR A 417 5.76 27.48 30.90
CA TYR A 417 6.66 26.52 30.27
C TYR A 417 8.00 26.42 31.02
N LEU A 418 8.51 27.55 31.49
CA LEU A 418 9.71 27.61 32.32
C LEU A 418 9.53 26.89 33.67
N GLU A 419 8.29 26.81 34.16
CA GLU A 419 7.93 26.06 35.37
C GLU A 419 8.21 24.56 35.28
N ASP A 420 8.24 24.01 34.08
CA ASP A 420 8.64 22.61 33.85
C ASP A 420 10.09 22.50 33.37
N LEU A 421 10.54 23.46 32.54
CA LEU A 421 11.88 23.44 31.93
C LEU A 421 13.01 23.72 32.94
N LEU A 422 12.95 24.77 33.76
CA LEU A 422 14.06 25.11 34.66
C LEU A 422 14.33 24.02 35.73
N PRO A 423 13.31 23.42 36.38
CA PRO A 423 13.54 22.29 37.28
C PRO A 423 14.12 21.06 36.58
N SER A 424 13.61 20.73 35.38
CA SER A 424 14.10 19.57 34.63
C SER A 424 15.54 19.78 34.15
N LEU A 425 15.90 20.98 33.68
CA LEU A 425 17.28 21.35 33.37
C LEU A 425 18.20 21.11 34.56
N LYS A 426 17.84 21.59 35.76
CA LYS A 426 18.67 21.42 36.96
C LYS A 426 18.80 19.95 37.39
N LYS A 427 17.71 19.17 37.26
CA LYS A 427 17.65 17.79 37.74
C LYS A 427 18.31 16.79 36.78
N ASN A 428 18.14 16.99 35.49
CA ASN A 428 18.39 15.95 34.47
C ASN A 428 19.65 16.20 33.63
N THR A 429 20.31 17.34 33.79
CA THR A 429 21.58 17.67 33.12
C THR A 429 22.73 17.27 34.04
N LEU A 430 23.60 16.36 33.62
CA LEU A 430 24.75 15.93 34.43
C LEU A 430 25.96 16.83 34.18
N TYR A 431 26.09 17.35 32.97
CA TYR A 431 27.11 18.31 32.58
C TYR A 431 26.97 19.63 33.35
N SER A 432 28.04 20.05 34.02
CA SER A 432 28.00 21.16 34.98
C SER A 432 28.45 22.51 34.43
N ASN A 433 29.34 22.52 33.42
CA ASN A 433 29.90 23.76 32.86
C ASN A 433 28.93 24.39 31.85
N ILE A 434 27.82 24.93 32.36
CA ILE A 434 26.75 25.53 31.56
C ILE A 434 26.46 26.97 31.98
N GLU A 435 25.98 27.76 31.04
CA GLU A 435 25.22 28.98 31.30
C GLU A 435 23.87 28.91 30.60
N VAL A 436 22.84 29.55 31.18
CA VAL A 436 21.49 29.58 30.64
C VAL A 436 21.14 31.00 30.27
N ILE A 437 20.92 31.26 28.99
CA ILE A 437 20.60 32.58 28.44
C ILE A 437 19.12 32.60 28.08
N ILE A 438 18.33 33.33 28.85
CA ILE A 438 16.90 33.51 28.59
C ILE A 438 16.71 34.84 27.85
N VAL A 439 16.26 34.76 26.60
CA VAL A 439 15.94 35.93 25.77
C VAL A 439 14.44 36.17 25.80
N ASP A 440 14.01 37.13 26.61
CA ASP A 440 12.61 37.48 26.78
C ASP A 440 12.17 38.52 25.75
N ASN A 441 11.22 38.11 24.91
CA ASN A 441 10.59 38.92 23.90
C ASN A 441 9.37 39.66 24.47
N ARG A 442 9.65 40.53 25.45
CA ARG A 442 8.68 41.45 26.08
C ARG A 442 7.49 40.74 26.72
N SER A 443 7.75 39.72 27.54
CA SER A 443 6.71 39.07 28.34
C SER A 443 5.93 40.08 29.19
N LYS A 444 4.62 39.82 29.30
CA LYS A 444 3.66 40.60 30.10
C LYS A 444 3.09 39.81 31.28
N ASP A 445 3.50 38.56 31.43
CA ASP A 445 3.18 37.72 32.57
C ASP A 445 4.32 37.74 33.61
N PHE A 446 4.27 36.86 34.61
CA PHE A 446 5.29 36.79 35.66
C PHE A 446 6.58 36.05 35.23
N THR A 447 6.91 35.98 33.94
CA THR A 447 8.12 35.30 33.43
C THR A 447 9.38 35.80 34.13
N LYS A 448 9.64 37.12 34.18
CA LYS A 448 10.82 37.69 34.83
C LYS A 448 10.91 37.30 36.31
N ARG A 449 9.82 37.50 37.04
CA ARG A 449 9.75 37.17 38.47
C ARG A 449 10.09 35.69 38.72
N TYR A 450 9.53 34.80 37.91
CA TYR A 450 9.81 33.37 38.02
C TYR A 450 11.28 33.07 37.73
N VAL A 451 11.86 33.65 36.68
CA VAL A 451 13.29 33.48 36.37
C VAL A 451 14.21 33.94 37.50
N ASP A 452 13.88 35.06 38.16
CA ASP A 452 14.67 35.60 39.28
C ASP A 452 14.75 34.62 40.47
N GLU A 453 13.71 33.81 40.69
CA GLU A 453 13.69 32.76 41.72
C GLU A 453 14.68 31.60 41.45
N TRP A 454 15.23 31.52 40.23
CA TRP A 454 16.19 30.49 39.81
C TRP A 454 17.63 30.99 39.68
N GLY A 455 17.90 32.29 39.81
CA GLY A 455 19.23 32.87 39.61
C GLY A 455 20.34 32.29 40.52
N ASN A 456 19.96 31.78 41.71
CA ASN A 456 20.89 31.11 42.64
C ASN A 456 21.02 29.59 42.41
N LYS A 457 20.15 29.00 41.58
CA LYS A 457 20.08 27.54 41.35
C LYS A 457 20.75 27.12 40.04
N LEU A 458 20.73 28.02 39.06
CA LEU A 458 21.30 27.88 37.72
C LEU A 458 22.02 29.19 37.36
N ASN A 459 23.10 29.10 36.58
CA ASN A 459 23.80 30.27 36.05
C ASN A 459 22.97 30.93 34.93
N ILE A 460 21.94 31.70 35.31
CA ILE A 460 20.99 32.31 34.37
C ILE A 460 21.38 33.76 34.06
N LYS A 461 21.50 34.07 32.77
CA LYS A 461 21.53 35.44 32.24
C LYS A 461 20.20 35.72 31.56
N TYR A 462 19.46 36.70 32.07
CA TYR A 462 18.16 37.09 31.54
C TYR A 462 18.28 38.41 30.76
N PHE A 463 17.84 38.41 29.50
CA PHE A 463 17.81 39.60 28.65
C PHE A 463 16.39 39.88 28.18
N ASN A 464 15.86 41.04 28.56
CA ASN A 464 14.59 41.54 28.02
C ASN A 464 14.85 42.45 26.82
N THR A 465 14.24 42.12 25.69
CA THR A 465 14.43 42.84 24.42
C THR A 465 13.61 44.14 24.39
N SER A 466 14.15 45.18 23.75
CA SER A 466 13.46 46.48 23.60
C SER A 466 12.41 46.48 22.49
N GLN A 467 12.55 45.59 21.51
CA GLN A 467 11.69 45.45 20.34
C GLN A 467 11.18 44.02 20.19
N ASP A 468 10.08 43.84 19.46
CA ASP A 468 9.54 42.51 19.20
C ASP A 468 10.41 41.78 18.17
N LEU A 469 11.20 40.81 18.62
CA LEU A 469 12.03 39.96 17.77
C LEU A 469 11.21 38.78 17.22
N ASN A 470 11.57 38.27 16.03
CA ASN A 470 11.15 36.94 15.60
C ASN A 470 12.00 35.85 16.29
N PHE A 471 11.75 34.57 15.96
CA PHE A 471 12.46 33.46 16.59
C PHE A 471 13.97 33.48 16.24
N SER A 472 14.33 33.54 14.96
CA SER A 472 15.73 33.64 14.49
C SER A 472 16.48 34.79 15.17
N GLN A 473 15.87 35.99 15.21
CA GLN A 473 16.43 37.17 15.86
C GLN A 473 16.67 36.95 17.36
N SER A 474 15.74 36.29 18.05
CA SER A 474 15.87 36.01 19.48
C SER A 474 17.01 35.03 19.74
N VAL A 475 17.14 34.00 18.89
CA VAL A 475 18.24 33.03 18.93
C VAL A 475 19.58 33.70 18.66
N ASN A 476 19.71 34.44 17.55
CA ASN A 476 20.93 35.15 17.17
C ASN A 476 21.35 36.16 18.25
N TYR A 477 20.39 36.89 18.82
CA TYR A 477 20.68 37.80 19.92
C TYR A 477 21.22 37.05 21.14
N GLY A 478 20.62 35.92 21.52
CA GLY A 478 21.13 35.05 22.58
C GLY A 478 22.54 34.53 22.29
N ALA A 479 22.79 34.06 21.07
CA ALA A 479 24.09 33.58 20.61
C ALA A 479 25.17 34.67 20.67
N SER A 480 24.81 35.93 20.39
CA SER A 480 25.72 37.07 20.53
C SER A 480 26.13 37.37 21.98
N LYS A 481 25.35 36.91 22.96
CA LYS A 481 25.63 37.06 24.40
C LYS A 481 26.26 35.82 25.03
N ALA A 482 26.34 34.72 24.28
CA ALA A 482 26.91 33.45 24.71
C ALA A 482 28.43 33.53 24.82
N LEU A 483 28.96 32.99 25.93
CA LEU A 483 30.38 32.82 26.20
C LEU A 483 30.85 31.38 25.95
N GLY A 484 29.92 30.44 25.77
CA GLY A 484 30.19 29.04 25.55
C GLY A 484 30.84 28.76 24.21
N GLN A 485 31.70 27.74 24.19
CA GLN A 485 32.24 27.19 22.95
C GLN A 485 31.13 26.53 22.13
N TYR A 486 30.16 25.90 22.79
CA TYR A 486 29.00 25.31 22.16
C TYR A 486 27.73 26.07 22.51
N LEU A 487 26.84 26.18 21.54
CA LEU A 487 25.51 26.75 21.68
C LEU A 487 24.49 25.61 21.68
N LEU A 488 23.62 25.60 22.68
CA LEU A 488 22.46 24.71 22.74
C LEU A 488 21.20 25.54 22.59
N LEU A 489 20.57 25.45 21.44
CA LEU A 489 19.29 26.09 21.17
C LEU A 489 18.18 25.23 21.76
N LEU A 490 17.36 25.81 22.63
CA LEU A 490 16.34 25.07 23.36
C LEU A 490 15.04 25.86 23.44
N ASN A 491 13.95 25.25 22.96
CA ASN A 491 12.64 25.86 23.11
C ASN A 491 12.20 25.88 24.58
N ASN A 492 11.50 26.95 24.97
CA ASN A 492 11.05 27.15 26.34
C ASN A 492 9.98 26.13 26.80
N ASP A 493 9.35 25.40 25.87
CA ASP A 493 8.27 24.43 26.08
C ASP A 493 8.73 22.97 25.93
N THR A 494 9.99 22.72 26.24
CA THR A 494 10.63 21.41 26.33
C THR A 494 10.83 20.96 27.78
N VAL A 495 10.93 19.65 28.00
CA VAL A 495 11.27 19.05 29.29
C VAL A 495 12.35 17.99 29.04
N PRO A 496 13.64 18.32 29.22
CA PRO A 496 14.71 17.37 29.03
C PRO A 496 14.70 16.22 30.03
N LEU A 497 15.09 15.03 29.57
CA LEU A 497 15.23 13.83 30.39
C LEU A 497 16.69 13.59 30.80
N TYR A 498 16.89 12.60 31.67
CA TYR A 498 18.17 12.35 32.32
C TYR A 498 19.30 12.09 31.31
N GLY A 499 20.43 12.80 31.45
CA GLY A 499 21.64 12.61 30.62
C GLY A 499 21.58 13.19 29.21
N TRP A 500 20.52 13.93 28.86
CA TRP A 500 20.26 14.38 27.49
C TRP A 500 21.38 15.25 26.87
N LEU A 501 21.92 16.23 27.61
CA LEU A 501 22.95 17.15 27.11
C LEU A 501 24.30 16.46 27.02
N ASP A 502 24.63 15.66 28.02
CA ASP A 502 25.87 14.88 28.11
C ASP A 502 26.05 13.99 26.88
N GLU A 503 24.97 13.32 26.48
CA GLU A 503 24.92 12.52 25.26
C GLU A 503 25.18 13.37 24.00
N MET A 504 24.50 14.50 23.84
CA MET A 504 24.68 15.36 22.66
C MET A 504 26.09 15.96 22.58
N LEU A 505 26.62 16.40 23.73
CA LEU A 505 27.95 16.97 23.84
C LEU A 505 29.02 15.91 23.61
N GLY A 506 28.83 14.71 24.14
CA GLY A 506 29.71 13.58 23.89
C GLY A 506 29.81 13.25 22.40
N LEU A 507 28.68 13.25 21.69
CA LEU A 507 28.67 13.00 20.24
C LEU A 507 29.41 14.08 19.47
N ILE A 508 29.16 15.37 19.72
CA ILE A 508 29.84 16.44 18.95
C ILE A 508 31.35 16.52 19.24
N LEU A 509 31.80 16.03 20.40
CA LEU A 509 33.21 16.00 20.77
C LEU A 509 33.95 14.77 20.21
N ASN A 510 33.29 13.60 20.23
CA ASN A 510 33.94 12.32 19.93
C ASN A 510 33.78 11.90 18.45
N GLU A 511 32.70 12.31 17.80
CA GLU A 511 32.48 12.01 16.38
C GLU A 511 33.18 13.02 15.48
N LYS A 512 33.80 12.53 14.41
CA LYS A 512 34.54 13.37 13.47
C LYS A 512 33.57 14.17 12.59
N ASN A 513 33.96 15.40 12.26
CA ASN A 513 33.26 16.27 11.29
C ASN A 513 31.79 16.59 11.62
N VAL A 514 31.35 16.45 12.87
CA VAL A 514 29.99 16.83 13.27
C VAL A 514 29.87 18.34 13.42
N GLY A 515 28.84 18.92 12.78
CA GLY A 515 28.51 20.34 12.90
C GLY A 515 27.29 20.61 13.77
N VAL A 516 26.34 19.66 13.81
CA VAL A 516 25.09 19.79 14.56
C VAL A 516 24.70 18.45 15.17
N VAL A 517 24.22 18.48 16.42
CA VAL A 517 23.56 17.35 17.07
C VAL A 517 22.16 17.75 17.50
N GLY A 518 21.15 16.98 17.11
CA GLY A 518 19.77 17.09 17.57
C GLY A 518 19.40 15.95 18.53
N ALA A 519 18.26 16.13 19.20
CA ALA A 519 17.71 15.16 20.14
C ALA A 519 16.39 14.57 19.64
N ARG A 520 16.06 13.37 20.12
CA ARG A 520 14.73 12.78 19.93
C ARG A 520 13.70 13.53 20.76
N LEU A 521 12.69 14.09 20.08
CA LEU A 521 11.58 14.75 20.73
C LEU A 521 10.39 13.82 20.82
N ILE A 522 9.69 13.87 21.95
CA ILE A 522 8.56 12.98 22.25
C ILE A 522 7.34 13.83 22.56
N TYR A 523 6.22 13.49 21.93
CA TYR A 523 4.91 14.01 22.33
C TYR A 523 4.54 13.45 23.70
N ASN A 524 4.25 14.34 24.66
CA ASN A 524 3.66 13.97 25.94
C ASN A 524 2.28 14.61 26.10
N GLN A 525 1.25 13.76 26.22
CA GLN A 525 -0.15 14.20 26.30
C GLN A 525 -0.51 14.87 27.64
N LEU A 526 0.28 14.69 28.71
CA LEU A 526 0.06 15.36 30.00
C LEU A 526 0.33 16.87 29.95
N TYR A 527 1.09 17.28 28.94
CA TYR A 527 1.67 18.61 28.82
C TYR A 527 1.13 19.42 27.65
N SER A 528 0.43 18.76 26.73
CA SER A 528 -0.09 19.40 25.53
C SER A 528 -1.55 19.78 25.68
N SER A 529 -1.79 21.06 25.94
CA SER A 529 -3.13 21.66 26.05
C SER A 529 -3.97 21.59 24.76
N ARG A 530 -3.34 21.20 23.64
CA ARG A 530 -3.98 20.88 22.36
C ARG A 530 -3.15 19.87 21.56
N VAL A 531 -2.92 18.66 22.09
CA VAL A 531 -2.90 17.54 21.14
C VAL A 531 -4.25 17.62 20.47
N ASN A 532 -4.26 17.87 19.17
CA ASN A 532 -5.47 17.72 18.39
C ASN A 532 -5.84 16.24 18.62
N ILE A 533 -6.82 15.94 19.48
CA ILE A 533 -7.28 14.56 19.79
C ILE A 533 -7.71 13.82 18.48
N LYS A 534 -7.71 14.53 17.36
CA LYS A 534 -7.87 14.02 16.01
C LYS A 534 -6.61 13.40 15.37
N GLU A 535 -5.39 13.75 15.79
CA GLU A 535 -4.13 13.41 15.10
C GLU A 535 -3.20 12.47 15.87
N VAL A 536 -3.56 12.06 17.09
CA VAL A 536 -2.81 11.06 17.85
C VAL A 536 -3.67 9.80 17.96
N ILE A 537 -3.29 8.78 17.21
CA ILE A 537 -3.97 7.48 17.10
C ILE A 537 -3.50 6.53 18.22
N TYR A 538 -2.42 6.88 18.94
CA TYR A 538 -1.87 6.06 20.03
C TYR A 538 -2.16 6.67 21.41
N PRO A 539 -2.82 5.96 22.34
CA PRO A 539 -2.83 6.37 23.74
C PRO A 539 -1.40 6.31 24.28
N GLY A 540 -0.82 7.46 24.64
CA GLY A 540 0.55 7.47 25.15
C GLY A 540 1.52 8.54 24.64
N CYS A 541 2.81 8.28 24.88
CA CYS A 541 3.95 9.03 24.36
C CYS A 541 4.37 8.48 22.99
N SER A 542 4.68 9.37 22.02
CA SER A 542 5.12 8.98 20.67
C SER A 542 6.24 9.88 20.19
N ILE A 543 7.09 9.38 19.29
CA ILE A 543 8.15 10.19 18.68
C ILE A 543 7.50 11.34 17.90
N GLN A 544 8.02 12.54 18.12
CA GLN A 544 7.66 13.76 17.40
C GLN A 544 8.71 14.10 16.33
N HIS A 545 9.98 13.90 16.65
CA HIS A 545 11.11 14.24 15.80
C HIS A 545 12.28 13.30 16.09
N ASP A 546 12.78 12.66 15.03
CA ASP A 546 14.01 11.86 15.00
C ASP A 546 14.99 12.36 13.92
N GLY A 547 14.81 13.61 13.47
CA GLY A 547 15.48 14.22 12.33
C GLY A 547 14.51 14.68 11.25
N ILE A 548 15.03 15.34 10.22
CA ILE A 548 14.27 15.86 9.08
C ILE A 548 14.84 15.32 7.77
N LYS A 549 13.93 14.85 6.92
CA LYS A 549 14.19 14.47 5.53
C LYS A 549 13.29 15.24 4.59
N PHE A 550 13.45 15.06 3.28
CA PHE A 550 12.81 15.87 2.26
C PHE A 550 11.99 15.04 1.26
N ASN A 551 10.83 15.57 0.91
CA ASN A 551 10.04 15.14 -0.24
C ASN A 551 10.19 16.17 -1.36
N TRP A 552 10.41 15.67 -2.57
CA TRP A 552 10.38 16.47 -3.77
C TRP A 552 8.94 16.62 -4.27
N THR A 553 8.56 17.81 -4.73
CA THR A 553 7.29 18.05 -5.42
C THR A 553 7.48 19.05 -6.56
N LYS A 554 6.52 19.11 -7.50
CA LYS A 554 6.49 20.14 -8.55
C LYS A 554 6.40 21.57 -7.98
N ALA A 555 5.85 21.73 -6.77
CA ALA A 555 5.79 23.00 -6.06
C ALA A 555 7.05 23.32 -5.24
N GLY A 556 8.05 22.44 -5.25
CA GLY A 556 9.31 22.56 -4.51
C GLY A 556 9.45 21.54 -3.37
N ILE A 557 10.51 21.70 -2.59
CA ILE A 557 10.91 20.77 -1.53
C ILE A 557 10.11 20.98 -0.24
N ILE A 558 9.68 19.85 0.33
CA ILE A 558 8.93 19.78 1.58
C ILE A 558 9.72 18.94 2.61
N PRO A 559 10.35 19.55 3.63
CA PRO A 559 10.89 18.87 4.78
C PRO A 559 9.78 18.28 5.64
N PHE A 560 10.06 17.12 6.22
CA PHE A 560 9.20 16.44 7.18
C PHE A 560 10.02 15.77 8.28
N ASN A 561 9.42 15.61 9.46
CA ASN A 561 10.04 14.91 10.58
C ASN A 561 9.93 13.40 10.39
N ILE A 562 11.06 12.70 10.52
CA ILE A 562 11.09 11.22 10.49
C ILE A 562 10.74 10.63 11.85
N GLY A 563 10.32 9.36 11.86
CA GLY A 563 9.96 8.61 13.07
C GLY A 563 8.66 9.08 13.74
N LYS A 564 7.97 10.07 13.17
CA LYS A 564 6.79 10.68 13.77
C LYS A 564 5.70 9.63 14.03
N TYR A 565 5.09 9.70 15.22
CA TYR A 565 4.03 8.81 15.70
C TYR A 565 4.45 7.36 16.01
N GLN A 566 5.72 7.00 15.80
CA GLN A 566 6.25 5.70 16.23
C GLN A 566 6.43 5.67 17.76
N SER A 567 6.49 4.47 18.33
CA SER A 567 6.77 4.31 19.77
C SER A 567 8.21 4.72 20.08
N PRO A 568 8.45 5.50 21.16
CA PRO A 568 9.80 5.85 21.56
C PRO A 568 10.55 4.68 22.22
N LEU A 569 9.82 3.64 22.65
CA LEU A 569 10.35 2.46 23.35
C LEU A 569 10.45 1.21 22.45
N PHE A 570 9.70 1.17 21.35
CA PHE A 570 9.61 0.00 20.46
C PHE A 570 9.78 0.42 18.99
N GLY A 571 10.79 -0.11 18.31
CA GLY A 571 10.99 0.05 16.88
C GLY A 571 12.24 -0.68 16.38
N ASP A 572 12.18 -1.24 15.17
CA ASP A 572 13.19 -2.09 14.51
C ASP A 572 14.56 -1.45 14.24
N SER A 573 14.75 -0.17 14.57
CA SER A 573 15.97 0.54 14.19
C SER A 573 17.03 0.45 15.30
N LYS A 574 17.87 -0.57 15.20
CA LYS A 574 19.07 -0.83 16.05
C LYS A 574 20.08 0.33 16.14
N LYS A 575 19.91 1.43 15.40
CA LYS A 575 20.85 2.57 15.38
C LYS A 575 20.44 3.62 16.42
N GLU A 576 21.30 3.79 17.42
CA GLU A 576 21.18 4.79 18.50
C GLU A 576 21.50 6.22 18.01
N ILE A 577 22.31 6.32 16.95
CA ILE A 577 22.72 7.57 16.32
C ILE A 577 22.33 7.50 14.85
N ILE A 578 21.73 8.56 14.33
CA ILE A 578 21.37 8.68 12.91
C ILE A 578 22.00 9.93 12.32
N SER A 579 22.65 9.78 11.16
CA SER A 579 23.00 10.91 10.31
C SER A 579 21.80 11.34 9.48
N VAL A 580 21.41 12.61 9.58
CA VAL A 580 20.24 13.19 8.91
C VAL A 580 20.61 14.49 8.20
N PRO A 581 19.82 14.96 7.23
CA PRO A 581 20.06 16.26 6.59
C PRO A 581 19.84 17.46 7.51
N ALA A 582 18.88 17.37 8.43
CA ALA A 582 18.55 18.46 9.33
C ALA A 582 17.89 17.98 10.63
N VAL A 583 17.94 18.83 11.65
CA VAL A 583 17.26 18.66 12.94
C VAL A 583 16.53 19.95 13.30
N THR A 584 15.63 19.90 14.29
CA THR A 584 14.89 21.10 14.71
C THR A 584 15.60 21.90 15.80
N ALA A 585 15.45 23.22 15.79
CA ALA A 585 15.93 24.11 16.85
C ALA A 585 15.13 24.02 18.17
N ALA A 586 14.12 23.14 18.27
CA ALA A 586 13.54 22.84 19.57
C ALA A 586 14.57 22.24 20.54
N CYS A 587 15.58 21.52 20.02
CA CYS A 587 16.77 21.12 20.73
C CYS A 587 17.92 20.87 19.72
N LEU A 588 18.88 21.80 19.62
CA LEU A 588 19.98 21.76 18.65
C LEU A 588 21.29 22.22 19.31
N LEU A 589 22.31 21.36 19.29
CA LEU A 589 23.67 21.67 19.75
C LEU A 589 24.60 21.93 18.56
N THR A 590 25.38 23.00 18.60
CA THR A 590 26.35 23.35 17.55
C THR A 590 27.54 24.13 18.11
N ASP A 591 28.68 24.10 17.42
CA ASP A 591 29.85 24.92 17.76
C ASP A 591 29.57 26.41 17.49
N LYS A 592 29.92 27.28 18.44
CA LYS A 592 29.66 28.72 18.33
C LYS A 592 30.40 29.33 17.14
N LYS A 593 31.67 28.97 16.90
CA LYS A 593 32.45 29.53 15.79
C LYS A 593 31.83 29.14 14.45
N LEU A 594 31.36 27.90 14.32
CA LEU A 594 30.60 27.45 13.16
C LEU A 594 29.31 28.28 12.98
N PHE A 595 28.51 28.42 14.04
CA PHE A 595 27.27 29.19 14.00
C PHE A 595 27.50 30.64 13.57
N ASP A 596 28.48 31.32 14.18
CA ASP A 596 28.86 32.69 13.84
C ASP A 596 29.36 32.79 12.38
N SER A 597 30.20 31.84 11.94
CA SER A 597 30.78 31.85 10.58
C SER A 597 29.74 31.68 9.47
N LEU A 598 28.60 31.05 9.77
CA LEU A 598 27.49 30.85 8.85
C LEU A 598 26.43 31.96 8.96
N GLY A 599 26.67 32.99 9.77
CA GLY A 599 25.75 34.11 9.99
C GLY A 599 24.55 33.78 10.89
N GLY A 600 24.60 32.67 11.63
CA GLY A 600 23.51 32.21 12.49
C GLY A 600 22.25 31.81 11.73
N PHE A 601 21.09 31.99 12.37
CA PHE A 601 19.80 31.75 11.73
C PHE A 601 19.41 32.91 10.81
N ASP A 602 18.92 32.60 9.61
CA ASP A 602 18.40 33.62 8.71
C ASP A 602 17.15 34.29 9.31
N GLU A 603 17.23 35.61 9.52
CA GLU A 603 16.21 36.42 10.15
C GLU A 603 15.01 36.71 9.23
N ASN A 604 15.09 36.36 7.94
CA ASN A 604 13.98 36.48 6.99
C ASN A 604 12.87 35.46 7.28
N TYR A 605 13.19 34.32 7.91
CA TYR A 605 12.19 33.34 8.33
C TYR A 605 11.33 33.89 9.48
N LYS A 606 10.00 33.78 9.34
CA LYS A 606 9.06 34.32 10.33
C LYS A 606 8.63 33.28 11.38
N PHE A 607 8.30 32.06 10.94
CA PHE A 607 7.86 30.95 11.81
C PHE A 607 8.19 29.58 11.18
N GLY A 608 9.41 29.09 11.39
CA GLY A 608 9.89 27.76 10.98
C GLY A 608 10.71 27.80 9.68
N ARG A 609 11.55 26.78 9.48
CA ARG A 609 12.56 26.61 8.40
C ARG A 609 13.93 27.20 8.68
N GLU A 610 14.08 28.10 9.65
CA GLU A 610 15.38 28.66 10.04
C GLU A 610 16.39 27.60 10.51
N ASP A 611 15.89 26.56 11.19
CA ASP A 611 16.68 25.45 11.70
C ASP A 611 17.14 24.50 10.58
N VAL A 612 16.23 24.19 9.65
CA VAL A 612 16.54 23.43 8.44
C VAL A 612 17.55 24.18 7.57
N ASP A 613 17.34 25.47 7.32
CA ASP A 613 18.26 26.32 6.56
C ASP A 613 19.68 26.31 7.16
N TYR A 614 19.80 26.49 8.48
CA TYR A 614 21.09 26.41 9.16
C TYR A 614 21.74 25.03 9.00
N CYS A 615 20.99 23.94 9.19
CA CYS A 615 21.52 22.58 8.99
C CYS A 615 22.02 22.36 7.56
N LEU A 616 21.32 22.89 6.55
CA LEU A 616 21.75 22.79 5.15
C LEU A 616 23.00 23.63 4.86
N LYS A 617 23.15 24.82 5.47
CA LYS A 617 24.40 25.61 5.44
C LYS A 617 25.56 24.82 6.05
N VAL A 618 25.33 24.17 7.19
CA VAL A 618 26.33 23.30 7.85
C VAL A 618 26.68 22.12 6.93
N LYS A 619 25.70 21.47 6.30
CA LYS A 619 25.94 20.35 5.39
C LYS A 619 26.76 20.76 4.18
N LYS A 620 26.53 21.97 3.62
CA LYS A 620 27.36 22.52 2.53
C LYS A 620 28.82 22.78 2.93
N GLN A 621 29.13 22.88 4.22
CA GLN A 621 30.52 22.92 4.72
C GLN A 621 31.15 21.52 4.86
N GLY A 622 30.48 20.46 4.40
CA GLY A 622 30.95 19.08 4.51
C GLY A 622 30.86 18.50 5.92
N LYS A 623 30.09 19.13 6.82
CA LYS A 623 29.88 18.65 8.19
C LYS A 623 28.62 17.81 8.31
N ASP A 624 28.65 16.86 9.24
CA ASP A 624 27.51 15.99 9.51
C ASP A 624 26.56 16.56 10.55
N ILE A 625 25.29 16.18 10.38
CA ILE A 625 24.19 16.51 11.29
C ILE A 625 23.68 15.18 11.83
N LEU A 626 23.74 15.03 13.14
CA LEU A 626 23.38 13.79 13.82
C LEU A 626 22.15 13.97 14.70
N VAL A 627 21.38 12.92 14.89
CA VAL A 627 20.36 12.81 15.94
C VAL A 627 20.78 11.73 16.92
N SER A 628 20.87 12.08 18.20
CA SER A 628 20.95 11.09 19.27
C SER A 628 19.57 10.64 19.68
N ARG A 629 19.32 9.33 19.60
CA ARG A 629 18.10 8.71 20.11
C ARG A 629 18.17 8.36 21.60
N LYS A 630 19.32 8.61 22.24
CA LYS A 630 19.52 8.56 23.69
C LYS A 630 19.28 9.91 24.36
N SER A 631 19.43 11.01 23.62
CA SER A 631 19.03 12.34 24.09
C SER A 631 17.52 12.52 23.90
N LEU A 632 16.78 12.45 25.02
CA LEU A 632 15.31 12.45 25.02
C LEU A 632 14.76 13.73 25.67
N LEU A 633 13.80 14.37 25.00
CA LEU A 633 13.04 15.48 25.55
C LEU A 633 11.55 15.32 25.26
N PHE A 634 10.70 15.68 26.22
CA PHE A 634 9.30 15.95 25.90
C PHE A 634 9.17 17.37 25.34
N HIS A 635 8.29 17.58 24.36
CA HIS A 635 8.11 18.91 23.75
C HIS A 635 6.62 19.20 23.46
N ARG A 636 6.16 20.41 23.85
CA ARG A 636 4.76 20.85 23.78
C ARG A 636 4.47 21.64 22.49
N GLU A 637 4.63 21.01 21.33
CA GLU A 637 4.55 21.68 20.01
C GLU A 637 3.46 22.75 19.86
N PHE A 638 3.82 23.89 19.26
CA PHE A 638 2.94 25.02 18.94
C PHE A 638 2.25 25.70 20.13
N SER A 639 2.59 25.35 21.39
CA SER A 639 1.93 25.90 22.57
C SER A 639 2.12 27.42 22.70
N SER A 640 3.32 27.92 22.40
CA SER A 640 3.63 29.36 22.37
C SER A 640 2.95 30.13 21.21
N GLN A 641 2.58 29.44 20.12
CA GLN A 641 1.93 30.03 18.94
C GLN A 641 0.40 30.18 19.09
N ILE A 642 -0.20 29.57 20.13
CA ILE A 642 -1.66 29.55 20.39
C ILE A 642 -2.28 30.97 20.44
N LYS A 643 -1.49 32.00 20.77
CA LYS A 643 -1.94 33.39 20.91
C LYS A 643 -2.03 34.15 19.57
N GLN A 644 -1.57 33.59 18.44
CA GLN A 644 -1.59 34.25 17.12
C GLN A 644 -2.80 33.87 16.24
N LYS A 645 -3.22 34.79 15.36
CA LYS A 645 -4.32 34.54 14.41
C LYS A 645 -3.88 33.49 13.36
N LYS A 646 -4.71 32.45 13.14
CA LYS A 646 -4.45 31.38 12.16
C LYS A 646 -4.10 31.87 10.74
N THR A 647 -4.67 33.00 10.32
CA THR A 647 -4.40 33.61 9.00
C THR A 647 -2.97 34.11 8.87
N VAL A 648 -2.38 34.63 9.96
CA VAL A 648 -1.00 35.10 9.99
C VAL A 648 -0.04 33.91 9.89
N ILE A 649 -0.30 32.85 10.66
CA ILE A 649 0.49 31.60 10.63
C ILE A 649 0.50 31.00 9.21
N LYS A 650 -0.66 30.94 8.54
CA LYS A 650 -0.75 30.42 7.17
C LYS A 650 0.08 31.25 6.19
N LYS A 651 -0.02 32.59 6.25
CA LYS A 651 0.76 33.49 5.38
C LYS A 651 2.27 33.32 5.60
N SER A 652 2.71 33.25 6.86
CA SER A 652 4.13 33.05 7.17
C SER A 652 4.65 31.70 6.68
N ARG A 653 3.85 30.62 6.77
CA ARG A 653 4.25 29.30 6.26
C ARG A 653 4.39 29.26 4.74
N ILE A 654 3.51 29.95 4.02
CA ILE A 654 3.60 30.07 2.54
C ILE A 654 4.87 30.86 2.18
N TYR A 655 5.05 32.04 2.77
CA TYR A 655 6.24 32.87 2.53
C TYR A 655 7.54 32.11 2.86
N ASN A 656 7.62 31.44 4.01
CA ASN A 656 8.81 30.68 4.39
C ASN A 656 9.05 29.47 3.46
N HIS A 657 8.00 28.87 2.89
CA HIS A 657 8.13 27.78 1.93
C HIS A 657 8.65 28.27 0.58
N GLU A 658 8.13 29.40 0.08
CA GLU A 658 8.61 30.06 -1.14
C GLU A 658 10.08 30.47 -0.96
N TYR A 659 10.39 31.24 0.08
CA TYR A 659 11.76 31.69 0.38
C TYR A 659 12.74 30.51 0.59
N PHE A 660 12.31 29.42 1.25
CA PHE A 660 13.16 28.23 1.37
C PHE A 660 13.46 27.60 0.01
N ASN A 661 12.48 27.52 -0.89
CA ASN A 661 12.68 26.94 -2.21
C ASN A 661 13.50 27.85 -3.13
N ASP A 662 13.34 29.17 -3.02
CA ASP A 662 14.19 30.12 -3.77
C ASP A 662 15.68 29.93 -3.46
N ASN A 663 16.01 29.51 -2.23
CA ASN A 663 17.40 29.31 -1.79
C ASN A 663 17.93 27.88 -1.97
N TRP A 664 17.06 26.86 -1.86
CA TRP A 664 17.49 25.47 -1.70
C TRP A 664 16.93 24.48 -2.72
N ASN A 665 15.87 24.84 -3.47
CA ASN A 665 15.14 23.88 -4.31
C ASN A 665 16.04 23.21 -5.35
N GLU A 666 16.89 23.97 -6.04
CA GLU A 666 17.75 23.46 -7.10
C GLU A 666 18.72 22.39 -6.56
N TRP A 667 19.49 22.75 -5.54
CA TRP A 667 20.47 21.84 -4.93
C TRP A 667 19.81 20.62 -4.28
N LEU A 668 18.72 20.83 -3.53
CA LEU A 668 18.00 19.72 -2.88
C LEU A 668 17.34 18.79 -3.89
N SER A 669 16.74 19.32 -4.96
CA SER A 669 16.19 18.50 -6.04
C SER A 669 17.26 17.62 -6.67
N SER A 670 18.42 18.20 -6.98
CA SER A 670 19.56 17.47 -7.54
C SER A 670 19.99 16.32 -6.63
N VAL A 671 20.27 16.56 -5.35
CA VAL A 671 20.77 15.51 -4.44
C VAL A 671 19.72 14.46 -4.09
N ILE A 672 18.44 14.83 -4.03
CA ILE A 672 17.33 13.87 -3.79
C ILE A 672 17.17 12.95 -5.00
N TRP A 673 17.14 13.49 -6.21
CA TRP A 673 17.02 12.67 -7.42
C TRP A 673 18.26 11.83 -7.67
N GLU A 674 19.45 12.36 -7.39
CA GLU A 674 20.70 11.61 -7.47
C GLU A 674 20.69 10.43 -6.49
N GLU A 675 20.26 10.64 -5.23
CA GLU A 675 20.10 9.57 -4.24
C GLU A 675 19.08 8.52 -4.71
N LYS A 676 17.89 8.96 -5.15
CA LYS A 676 16.82 8.06 -5.63
C LYS A 676 17.24 7.21 -6.82
N LEU A 677 18.05 7.76 -7.72
CA LEU A 677 18.48 7.07 -8.94
C LEU A 677 19.73 6.19 -8.73
N ASN A 678 20.61 6.50 -7.77
CA ASN A 678 21.91 5.84 -7.65
C ASN A 678 22.11 5.00 -6.38
N SER A 679 21.44 5.35 -5.28
CA SER A 679 21.78 4.81 -3.97
C SER A 679 20.74 3.80 -3.49
N VAL A 680 21.17 2.88 -2.62
CA VAL A 680 20.29 2.11 -1.73
C VAL A 680 20.18 2.76 -0.35
N ASP A 681 21.20 3.52 0.06
CA ASP A 681 21.19 4.29 1.29
C ASP A 681 20.36 5.57 1.11
N ARG A 682 19.52 5.86 2.11
CA ARG A 682 18.51 6.91 2.10
C ARG A 682 18.88 7.98 3.13
N TYR A 683 19.65 8.99 2.72
CA TYR A 683 20.01 10.12 3.56
C TYR A 683 19.03 11.28 3.39
N TRP A 684 18.72 11.67 2.15
CA TRP A 684 17.85 12.82 1.84
C TRP A 684 16.36 12.48 1.84
N SER A 685 15.96 11.31 1.33
CA SER A 685 14.57 10.85 1.29
C SER A 685 14.33 9.62 2.17
N GLU A 686 13.08 9.20 2.37
CA GLU A 686 12.72 8.03 3.20
C GLU A 686 12.52 6.77 2.36
N GLU A 687 11.73 6.87 1.29
CA GLU A 687 11.33 5.73 0.45
C GLU A 687 12.27 5.52 -0.76
N PRO A 688 12.38 4.28 -1.27
CA PRO A 688 13.00 4.01 -2.58
C PRO A 688 12.21 4.64 -3.73
N LEU A 689 12.89 4.83 -4.87
CA LEU A 689 12.25 5.33 -6.08
C LEU A 689 11.12 4.38 -6.51
N HIS A 690 9.91 4.93 -6.62
CA HIS A 690 8.75 4.17 -7.04
C HIS A 690 8.28 4.57 -8.44
N ILE A 691 8.32 3.62 -9.36
CA ILE A 691 7.88 3.79 -10.75
C ILE A 691 6.59 3.00 -10.98
N THR A 692 5.55 3.68 -11.44
CA THR A 692 4.26 3.07 -11.77
C THR A 692 4.04 3.10 -13.27
N PHE A 693 3.77 1.95 -13.87
CA PHE A 693 3.39 1.84 -15.28
C PHE A 693 1.87 1.75 -15.43
N LEU A 694 1.29 2.59 -16.28
CA LEU A 694 -0.08 2.45 -16.76
C LEU A 694 -0.09 1.55 -17.98
N VAL A 695 -0.85 0.47 -17.90
CA VAL A 695 -0.95 -0.59 -18.91
C VAL A 695 -2.40 -0.90 -19.21
N THR A 696 -2.65 -1.55 -20.34
CA THR A 696 -3.99 -1.92 -20.80
C THR A 696 -4.60 -2.94 -19.83
N GLU A 697 -3.83 -3.98 -19.53
CA GLU A 697 -4.16 -5.10 -18.64
C GLU A 697 -2.87 -5.47 -17.88
N ASN A 698 -2.97 -5.98 -16.65
CA ASN A 698 -1.80 -6.34 -15.82
C ASN A 698 -1.80 -7.82 -15.40
N ASP A 699 -2.64 -8.65 -16.03
CA ASP A 699 -2.74 -10.08 -15.76
C ASP A 699 -1.79 -10.91 -16.65
N MET A 700 -1.31 -12.03 -16.12
CA MET A 700 -0.38 -12.93 -16.82
C MET A 700 -0.97 -13.61 -18.07
N SER A 701 -2.29 -13.72 -18.17
CA SER A 701 -2.99 -14.25 -19.34
C SER A 701 -3.24 -13.20 -20.42
N THR A 702 -2.89 -11.92 -20.17
CA THR A 702 -3.10 -10.86 -21.15
C THR A 702 -2.35 -11.10 -22.45
N THR A 703 -2.91 -10.57 -23.52
CA THR A 703 -2.26 -10.50 -24.85
C THR A 703 -1.76 -9.09 -25.17
N ALA A 704 -1.92 -8.14 -24.25
CA ALA A 704 -1.55 -6.74 -24.43
C ALA A 704 -0.03 -6.55 -24.39
N GLY A 705 0.55 -6.06 -25.49
CA GLY A 705 2.01 -5.98 -25.66
C GLY A 705 2.69 -4.86 -24.85
N ASP A 706 1.94 -3.83 -24.49
CA ASP A 706 2.38 -2.77 -23.58
C ASP A 706 2.68 -3.31 -22.19
N TYR A 707 1.86 -4.22 -21.64
CA TYR A 707 2.15 -4.85 -20.34
C TYR A 707 3.49 -5.56 -20.31
N PHE A 708 3.80 -6.37 -21.32
CA PHE A 708 5.08 -7.09 -21.38
C PHE A 708 6.28 -6.16 -21.62
N SER A 709 6.07 -5.03 -22.30
CA SER A 709 7.09 -4.00 -22.46
C SER A 709 7.38 -3.27 -21.14
N ALA A 710 6.32 -2.85 -20.42
CA ALA A 710 6.42 -2.26 -19.08
C ALA A 710 7.10 -3.24 -18.13
N ARG A 711 6.67 -4.49 -18.14
CA ARG A 711 7.19 -5.53 -17.26
C ARG A 711 8.66 -5.81 -17.51
N GLY A 712 9.06 -5.93 -18.78
CA GLY A 712 10.46 -6.14 -19.14
C GLY A 712 11.37 -5.02 -18.63
N LEU A 713 10.99 -3.76 -18.84
CA LEU A 713 11.75 -2.62 -18.34
C LEU A 713 11.70 -2.53 -16.80
N GLY A 714 10.52 -2.68 -16.20
CA GLY A 714 10.31 -2.61 -14.76
C GLY A 714 11.08 -3.68 -13.98
N GLU A 715 11.02 -4.94 -14.41
CA GLU A 715 11.82 -6.02 -13.79
C GLU A 715 13.32 -5.74 -13.87
N ALA A 716 13.80 -5.22 -15.00
CA ALA A 716 15.21 -4.86 -15.16
C ALA A 716 15.61 -3.68 -14.25
N LEU A 717 14.75 -2.68 -14.09
CA LEU A 717 14.97 -1.55 -13.18
C LEU A 717 14.99 -1.99 -11.72
N ASN A 718 14.06 -2.87 -11.32
CA ASN A 718 14.05 -3.45 -9.98
C ASN A 718 15.31 -4.27 -9.72
N GLN A 719 15.71 -5.17 -10.63
CA GLN A 719 16.87 -6.03 -10.42
C GLN A 719 18.22 -5.29 -10.44
N LEU A 720 18.36 -4.25 -11.26
CA LEU A 720 19.62 -3.51 -11.35
C LEU A 720 19.77 -2.43 -10.28
N PHE A 721 18.68 -1.81 -9.86
CA PHE A 721 18.72 -0.58 -9.06
C PHE A 721 17.81 -0.61 -7.82
N ASP A 722 17.14 -1.71 -7.55
CA ASP A 722 16.22 -1.88 -6.41
C ASP A 722 15.06 -0.86 -6.40
N TYR A 723 14.63 -0.44 -7.59
CA TYR A 723 13.46 0.44 -7.71
C TYR A 723 12.18 -0.33 -7.40
N LYS A 724 11.25 0.32 -6.71
CA LYS A 724 9.91 -0.22 -6.49
C LYS A 724 9.10 -0.03 -7.78
N ILE A 725 8.42 -1.08 -8.24
CA ILE A 725 7.67 -1.07 -9.50
C ILE A 725 6.22 -1.48 -9.29
N SER A 726 5.29 -0.74 -9.88
CA SER A 726 3.86 -1.07 -9.90
C SER A 726 3.33 -1.06 -11.34
N TYR A 727 2.30 -1.88 -11.63
CA TYR A 727 1.61 -1.94 -12.92
C TYR A 727 0.11 -1.78 -12.71
N LEU A 728 -0.48 -0.69 -13.19
CA LEU A 728 -1.91 -0.39 -13.04
C LEU A 728 -2.61 -0.57 -14.37
N ALA A 729 -3.68 -1.36 -14.37
CA ALA A 729 -4.52 -1.61 -15.53
C ALA A 729 -5.73 -0.66 -15.57
N ARG A 730 -6.31 -0.48 -16.76
CA ARG A 730 -7.60 0.21 -16.92
C ARG A 730 -8.73 -0.71 -16.47
N ARG A 731 -9.67 -0.20 -15.67
CA ARG A 731 -10.85 -0.95 -15.20
C ARG A 731 -11.83 -1.17 -16.37
N PRO A 732 -12.73 -2.17 -16.29
CA PRO A 732 -13.78 -2.39 -17.29
C PRO A 732 -14.68 -1.16 -17.55
N SER A 733 -14.77 -0.24 -16.60
CA SER A 733 -15.49 1.04 -16.74
C SER A 733 -14.72 2.11 -17.53
N ASN A 734 -13.56 1.79 -18.11
CA ASN A 734 -12.58 2.73 -18.67
C ASN A 734 -11.98 3.75 -17.67
N GLU A 735 -12.17 3.53 -16.37
CA GLU A 735 -11.51 4.31 -15.32
C GLU A 735 -10.16 3.70 -14.93
N TRP A 736 -9.22 4.51 -14.48
CA TRP A 736 -7.93 4.05 -13.96
C TRP A 736 -8.02 3.64 -12.49
N GLU A 737 -7.15 2.72 -12.05
CA GLU A 737 -6.90 2.49 -10.62
C GLU A 737 -6.29 3.73 -9.95
N ASP A 738 -6.49 3.87 -8.64
CA ASP A 738 -5.89 4.97 -7.89
C ASP A 738 -4.37 4.82 -7.92
N ILE A 739 -3.69 5.89 -8.35
CA ILE A 739 -2.23 5.90 -8.42
C ILE A 739 -1.69 5.96 -6.98
N PRO A 740 -0.78 5.04 -6.58
CA PRO A 740 -0.20 5.07 -5.25
C PRO A 740 0.44 6.42 -4.95
N ARG A 741 0.15 7.01 -3.78
CA ARG A 741 0.70 8.31 -3.39
C ARG A 741 2.22 8.36 -3.31
N SER A 742 2.85 7.19 -3.15
CA SER A 742 4.30 7.02 -3.16
C SER A 742 4.90 7.02 -4.56
N THR A 743 4.10 7.09 -5.64
CA THR A 743 4.61 7.09 -7.02
C THR A 743 5.44 8.35 -7.28
N ASP A 744 6.72 8.16 -7.55
CA ASP A 744 7.63 9.24 -7.94
C ASP A 744 7.63 9.47 -9.45
N ILE A 745 7.53 8.38 -10.23
CA ILE A 745 7.48 8.43 -11.69
C ILE A 745 6.31 7.59 -12.19
N LEU A 746 5.42 8.20 -12.98
CA LEU A 746 4.33 7.55 -13.68
C LEU A 746 4.69 7.42 -15.17
N ILE A 747 4.62 6.21 -15.72
CA ILE A 747 4.94 5.96 -17.13
C ILE A 747 3.71 5.37 -17.82
N THR A 748 3.35 5.89 -19.00
CA THR A 748 2.30 5.29 -19.84
C THR A 748 2.77 5.12 -21.28
N MET A 749 2.33 4.04 -21.91
CA MET A 749 2.54 3.76 -23.34
C MET A 749 1.27 3.94 -24.17
N LEU A 750 0.21 4.47 -23.56
CA LEU A 750 -1.15 4.48 -24.10
C LEU A 750 -1.54 5.89 -24.54
N HIS A 751 -1.74 6.05 -25.85
CA HIS A 751 -2.13 7.32 -26.46
C HIS A 751 -3.51 7.80 -26.02
N ASP A 752 -4.37 6.88 -25.58
CA ASP A 752 -5.75 7.12 -25.15
C ASP A 752 -5.88 7.32 -23.62
N CYS A 753 -4.76 7.50 -22.92
CA CYS A 753 -4.72 7.79 -21.49
C CYS A 753 -4.67 9.31 -21.26
N ASP A 754 -5.82 9.95 -21.06
CA ASP A 754 -5.88 11.37 -20.68
C ASP A 754 -5.41 11.56 -19.23
N ILE A 755 -4.13 11.91 -19.07
CA ILE A 755 -3.49 12.08 -17.77
C ILE A 755 -4.13 13.19 -16.93
N ARG A 756 -4.84 14.15 -17.53
CA ARG A 756 -5.52 15.24 -16.83
C ARG A 756 -6.71 14.74 -16.00
N THR A 757 -7.22 13.55 -16.31
CA THR A 757 -8.33 12.91 -15.60
C THR A 757 -7.87 12.08 -14.40
N LEU A 758 -6.56 11.86 -14.27
CA LEU A 758 -5.98 11.02 -13.23
C LEU A 758 -5.75 11.81 -11.94
N ASN A 759 -5.94 11.13 -10.81
CA ASN A 759 -5.60 11.67 -9.50
C ASN A 759 -4.12 11.41 -9.20
N ILE A 760 -3.25 12.31 -9.68
CA ILE A 760 -1.79 12.20 -9.57
C ILE A 760 -1.31 13.06 -8.40
N SER A 761 -0.34 12.56 -7.64
CA SER A 761 0.30 13.33 -6.56
C SER A 761 1.14 14.48 -7.14
N ASP A 762 1.16 15.63 -6.47
CA ASP A 762 2.00 16.78 -6.88
C ASP A 762 3.51 16.45 -6.93
N GLY A 763 3.91 15.33 -6.32
CA GLY A 763 5.29 14.80 -6.32
C GLY A 763 5.65 13.83 -7.44
N THR A 764 4.77 13.62 -8.42
CA THR A 764 4.98 12.61 -9.46
C THR A 764 5.43 13.24 -10.79
N ILE A 765 6.53 12.73 -11.35
CA ILE A 765 6.96 12.98 -12.72
C ILE A 765 6.18 12.06 -13.67
N ILE A 766 5.62 12.60 -14.75
CA ILE A 766 4.76 11.88 -15.67
C ILE A 766 5.45 11.76 -17.03
N ILE A 767 5.70 10.53 -17.48
CA ILE A 767 6.45 10.21 -18.68
C ILE A 767 5.57 9.46 -19.70
N ALA A 768 5.56 9.93 -20.94
CA ALA A 768 5.03 9.16 -22.07
C ALA A 768 6.16 8.33 -22.67
N TRP A 769 6.00 7.00 -22.74
CA TRP A 769 6.89 6.11 -23.47
C TRP A 769 6.22 5.66 -24.78
N ILE A 770 6.45 6.41 -25.85
CA ILE A 770 5.73 6.26 -27.12
C ILE A 770 6.35 5.12 -27.95
N ARG A 771 5.58 4.04 -28.15
CA ARG A 771 6.02 2.84 -28.86
C ARG A 771 5.22 2.46 -30.12
N GLY A 772 4.22 3.25 -30.50
CA GLY A 772 3.30 3.04 -31.62
C GLY A 772 2.19 4.09 -31.61
N PHE A 773 1.24 4.01 -32.55
CA PHE A 773 0.10 4.95 -32.66
C PHE A 773 0.53 6.43 -32.69
N LEU A 774 1.53 6.74 -33.53
CA LEU A 774 2.18 8.06 -33.51
C LEU A 774 1.21 9.18 -33.88
N GLU A 775 0.32 8.95 -34.83
CA GLU A 775 -0.71 9.91 -35.25
C GLU A 775 -1.71 10.18 -34.12
N GLU A 776 -2.13 9.14 -33.41
CA GLU A 776 -3.05 9.25 -32.28
C GLU A 776 -2.42 10.01 -31.12
N TRP A 777 -1.13 9.77 -30.83
CA TRP A 777 -0.38 10.55 -29.85
C TRP A 777 -0.32 12.03 -30.22
N ARG A 778 -0.05 12.37 -31.49
CA ARG A 778 -0.04 13.79 -31.94
C ARG A 778 -1.41 14.45 -31.85
N ARG A 779 -2.50 13.67 -32.04
CA ARG A 779 -3.87 14.15 -31.90
C ARG A 779 -4.33 14.25 -30.44
N ALA A 780 -3.64 13.62 -29.51
CA ALA A 780 -3.98 13.66 -28.10
C ALA A 780 -3.73 15.06 -27.52
N GLU A 781 -4.80 15.72 -27.05
CA GLU A 781 -4.72 17.08 -26.50
C GLU A 781 -3.82 17.18 -25.26
N TRP A 782 -3.60 16.07 -24.57
CA TRP A 782 -2.79 15.97 -23.36
C TRP A 782 -1.33 15.58 -23.61
N LEU A 783 -0.88 15.44 -24.87
CA LEU A 783 0.52 15.11 -25.18
C LEU A 783 1.51 16.11 -24.55
N ARG A 784 1.11 17.39 -24.45
CA ARG A 784 1.94 18.45 -23.87
C ARG A 784 1.89 18.52 -22.34
N ASP A 785 1.03 17.74 -21.69
CA ASP A 785 0.90 17.71 -20.23
C ASP A 785 1.90 16.74 -19.57
N PHE A 786 2.65 15.96 -20.37
CA PHE A 786 3.74 15.12 -19.88
C PHE A 786 4.97 15.95 -19.50
N ASP A 787 5.60 15.59 -18.39
CA ASP A 787 6.88 16.19 -17.96
C ASP A 787 8.02 15.74 -18.88
N GLY A 788 7.96 14.47 -19.34
CA GLY A 788 8.93 13.87 -20.24
C GLY A 788 8.32 12.96 -21.29
N ILE A 789 8.87 12.99 -22.49
CA ILE A 789 8.47 12.15 -23.61
C ILE A 789 9.69 11.36 -24.08
N ILE A 790 9.57 10.03 -24.02
CA ILE A 790 10.55 9.08 -24.49
C ILE A 790 9.93 8.30 -25.63
N THR A 791 10.70 8.08 -26.71
CA THR A 791 10.22 7.34 -27.88
C THR A 791 10.99 6.04 -28.09
N SER A 792 10.44 5.11 -28.88
CA SER A 792 11.09 3.82 -29.14
C SER A 792 12.05 3.82 -30.33
N SER A 793 12.07 4.88 -31.15
CA SER A 793 12.90 4.97 -32.35
C SER A 793 13.24 6.42 -32.72
N LYS A 794 14.27 6.60 -33.54
CA LYS A 794 14.65 7.92 -34.06
C LYS A 794 13.55 8.53 -34.94
N TYR A 795 12.82 7.71 -35.69
CA TYR A 795 11.70 8.17 -36.48
C TYR A 795 10.57 8.70 -35.58
N ALA A 796 10.13 7.92 -34.59
CA ALA A 796 9.11 8.34 -33.64
C ALA A 796 9.52 9.62 -32.91
N ASN A 797 10.79 9.73 -32.52
CA ASN A 797 11.36 10.92 -31.90
C ASN A 797 11.19 12.15 -32.78
N ASN A 798 11.65 12.09 -34.04
CA ASN A 798 11.56 13.20 -34.98
C ASN A 798 10.10 13.55 -35.33
N PHE A 799 9.23 12.54 -35.38
CA PHE A 799 7.83 12.70 -35.72
C PHE A 799 7.05 13.42 -34.61
N ILE A 800 7.28 13.03 -33.34
CA ILE A 800 6.64 13.67 -32.18
C ILE A 800 7.23 15.06 -31.88
N ALA A 801 8.53 15.27 -32.16
CA ALA A 801 9.21 16.56 -31.96
C ALA A 801 8.54 17.75 -32.68
N ILE A 802 7.70 17.49 -33.68
CA ILE A 802 6.96 18.53 -34.42
C ILE A 802 5.93 19.24 -33.50
N ASP A 803 5.35 18.55 -32.52
CA ASP A 803 4.23 19.09 -31.72
C ASP A 803 4.60 19.43 -30.27
N VAL A 804 5.82 19.09 -29.83
CA VAL A 804 6.31 19.26 -28.45
C VAL A 804 7.63 20.03 -28.40
N GLY A 805 7.91 20.70 -27.29
CA GLY A 805 9.16 21.45 -27.12
C GLY A 805 10.38 20.55 -26.91
N GLU A 806 11.57 21.04 -27.26
CA GLU A 806 12.84 20.29 -27.05
C GLU A 806 13.08 19.88 -25.59
N SER A 807 12.59 20.66 -24.63
CA SER A 807 12.68 20.35 -23.20
C SER A 807 11.81 19.17 -22.76
N GLN A 808 10.74 18.85 -23.49
CA GLN A 808 9.85 17.72 -23.19
C GLN A 808 10.33 16.43 -23.83
N LEU A 809 11.14 16.50 -24.90
CA LEU A 809 11.63 15.33 -25.60
C LEU A 809 12.91 14.81 -24.91
N TRP A 810 12.75 13.81 -24.05
CA TRP A 810 13.81 13.32 -23.16
C TRP A 810 14.76 12.32 -23.82
N GLY A 811 14.31 11.66 -24.88
CA GLY A 811 15.18 10.82 -25.71
C GLY A 811 14.53 9.53 -26.19
N ILE A 812 15.38 8.53 -26.48
CA ILE A 812 14.97 7.29 -27.12
C ILE A 812 15.31 6.11 -26.22
N VAL A 813 14.30 5.35 -25.83
CA VAL A 813 14.44 4.04 -25.17
C VAL A 813 13.78 3.00 -26.07
N PRO A 814 14.55 2.28 -26.91
CA PRO A 814 14.00 1.25 -27.78
C PRO A 814 13.41 0.11 -26.97
N LEU A 815 12.51 -0.66 -27.59
CA LEU A 815 12.10 -1.95 -27.03
C LEU A 815 13.27 -2.94 -26.99
N ALA A 816 13.03 -4.07 -26.34
CA ALA A 816 14.03 -5.10 -26.11
C ALA A 816 13.37 -6.44 -25.79
N ALA A 817 14.16 -7.52 -25.75
CA ALA A 817 13.71 -8.82 -25.25
C ALA A 817 13.94 -8.95 -23.74
N ASN A 818 13.07 -9.70 -23.07
CA ASN A 818 13.38 -10.27 -21.75
C ASN A 818 14.33 -11.46 -21.95
N THR A 819 15.62 -11.19 -22.05
CA THR A 819 16.63 -12.20 -22.36
C THR A 819 16.68 -13.33 -21.33
N ASN A 820 16.26 -13.12 -20.07
CA ASN A 820 16.19 -14.21 -19.09
C ASN A 820 15.12 -15.24 -19.47
N LEU A 821 13.94 -14.78 -19.89
CA LEU A 821 12.87 -15.66 -20.33
C LEU A 821 13.20 -16.34 -21.68
N PHE A 822 13.74 -15.58 -22.63
CA PHE A 822 13.98 -16.07 -24.00
C PHE A 822 15.38 -16.71 -24.19
N LYS A 823 16.20 -16.85 -23.13
CA LYS A 823 17.47 -17.60 -23.15
C LYS A 823 17.31 -19.10 -22.86
N VAL A 824 16.21 -19.52 -22.22
CA VAL A 824 16.03 -20.89 -21.74
C VAL A 824 16.05 -21.87 -22.92
N GLU A 825 17.13 -22.62 -23.07
CA GLU A 825 17.25 -23.66 -24.10
C GLU A 825 16.63 -24.97 -23.62
N HIS A 826 15.62 -25.44 -24.33
CA HIS A 826 15.02 -26.74 -24.06
C HIS A 826 15.71 -27.80 -24.91
N LYS A 827 16.55 -28.62 -24.28
CA LYS A 827 17.40 -29.63 -24.95
C LYS A 827 16.64 -30.67 -25.78
N ASP A 828 15.35 -30.87 -25.51
CA ASP A 828 14.50 -31.88 -26.16
C ASP A 828 13.57 -31.29 -27.26
N ILE A 829 13.77 -30.03 -27.66
CA ILE A 829 12.92 -29.40 -28.68
C ILE A 829 13.42 -29.68 -30.09
N VAL A 830 12.54 -30.24 -30.92
CA VAL A 830 12.70 -30.34 -32.36
C VAL A 830 12.04 -29.14 -33.04
N ARG A 831 12.68 -28.53 -34.05
CA ARG A 831 12.09 -27.50 -34.92
C ARG A 831 11.07 -28.11 -35.88
N ASP A 832 9.90 -28.42 -35.37
CA ASP A 832 8.84 -29.10 -36.10
C ASP A 832 7.81 -28.16 -36.73
N ILE A 833 7.86 -26.85 -36.46
CA ILE A 833 7.02 -25.82 -37.08
C ILE A 833 7.81 -25.16 -38.20
N ASP A 834 7.33 -25.26 -39.45
CA ASP A 834 8.04 -24.69 -40.59
C ASP A 834 7.92 -23.16 -40.60
N VAL A 835 6.70 -22.65 -40.40
CA VAL A 835 6.42 -21.21 -40.39
C VAL A 835 5.47 -20.88 -39.24
N CYS A 836 5.78 -19.83 -38.49
CA CYS A 836 4.96 -19.36 -37.39
C CYS A 836 4.61 -17.88 -37.52
N PHE A 837 3.37 -17.53 -37.16
CA PHE A 837 2.95 -16.15 -36.95
C PHE A 837 2.35 -16.00 -35.56
N VAL A 838 2.82 -15.01 -34.80
CA VAL A 838 2.33 -14.70 -33.45
C VAL A 838 1.81 -13.26 -33.41
N GLY A 839 0.49 -13.09 -33.43
CA GLY A 839 -0.11 -11.77 -33.44
C GLY A 839 -1.63 -11.85 -33.42
N ASN A 840 -2.30 -10.74 -33.12
CA ASN A 840 -3.76 -10.68 -33.18
C ASN A 840 -4.22 -10.28 -34.59
N ILE A 841 -5.21 -11.00 -35.12
CA ILE A 841 -5.92 -10.66 -36.35
C ILE A 841 -7.31 -10.15 -35.94
N PHE A 842 -7.47 -8.83 -36.06
CA PHE A 842 -8.74 -8.12 -35.83
C PHE A 842 -9.41 -7.79 -37.18
N HIS A 843 -10.45 -6.96 -37.17
CA HIS A 843 -11.18 -6.54 -38.38
C HIS A 843 -10.35 -5.75 -39.42
N VAL A 844 -9.09 -5.42 -39.12
CA VAL A 844 -8.18 -4.73 -40.03
C VAL A 844 -7.42 -5.76 -40.87
N GLU A 845 -7.46 -5.60 -42.20
CA GLU A 845 -6.69 -6.46 -43.10
C GLU A 845 -5.18 -6.26 -42.90
N ARG A 846 -4.51 -7.32 -42.47
CA ARG A 846 -3.05 -7.39 -42.36
C ARG A 846 -2.41 -7.74 -43.71
N GLU A 847 -1.22 -7.22 -43.96
CA GLU A 847 -0.50 -7.45 -45.22
C GLU A 847 -0.11 -8.92 -45.37
N ILE A 848 0.39 -9.53 -44.29
CA ILE A 848 0.74 -10.95 -44.25
C ILE A 848 -0.42 -11.89 -44.61
N VAL A 849 -1.67 -11.53 -44.28
CA VAL A 849 -2.84 -12.36 -44.61
C VAL A 849 -3.08 -12.42 -46.13
N LYS A 850 -2.72 -11.37 -46.87
CA LYS A 850 -2.81 -11.33 -48.33
C LYS A 850 -1.60 -11.98 -49.00
N ASN A 851 -0.44 -11.86 -48.38
CA ASN A 851 0.84 -12.19 -48.99
C ASN A 851 1.29 -13.63 -48.71
N LEU A 852 0.96 -14.21 -47.56
CA LEU A 852 1.40 -15.57 -47.24
C LEU A 852 0.47 -16.62 -47.86
N ILE A 853 1.02 -17.46 -48.73
CA ILE A 853 0.33 -18.62 -49.28
C ILE A 853 0.55 -19.80 -48.34
N VAL A 854 -0.53 -20.35 -47.79
CA VAL A 854 -0.51 -21.52 -46.92
C VAL A 854 -1.31 -22.65 -47.56
N ASP A 855 -0.71 -23.83 -47.69
CA ASP A 855 -1.42 -25.04 -48.13
C ASP A 855 -1.67 -25.99 -46.94
N LYS A 856 -2.56 -26.97 -47.10
CA LYS A 856 -2.91 -27.93 -46.03
C LYS A 856 -1.76 -28.88 -45.63
N ARG A 857 -0.66 -28.91 -46.38
CA ARG A 857 0.53 -29.73 -46.09
C ARG A 857 1.61 -28.94 -45.34
N SER A 858 1.52 -27.61 -45.38
CA SER A 858 2.41 -26.67 -44.72
C SER A 858 2.26 -26.77 -43.20
N LYS A 859 3.37 -26.92 -42.46
CA LYS A 859 3.37 -26.86 -40.98
C LYS A 859 3.34 -25.41 -40.50
N PHE A 860 2.35 -24.66 -40.98
CA PHE A 860 2.11 -23.26 -40.59
C PHE A 860 1.27 -23.19 -39.32
N HIS A 861 1.78 -22.49 -38.30
CA HIS A 861 1.09 -22.29 -37.03
C HIS A 861 0.83 -20.81 -36.76
N PHE A 862 -0.44 -20.49 -36.52
CA PHE A 862 -0.89 -19.15 -36.15
C PHE A 862 -1.35 -19.11 -34.68
N TYR A 863 -0.74 -18.23 -33.88
CA TYR A 863 -1.10 -17.99 -32.48
C TYR A 863 -1.57 -16.54 -32.26
N GLY A 864 -2.64 -16.36 -31.50
CA GLY A 864 -3.20 -15.05 -31.16
C GLY A 864 -4.74 -15.01 -31.22
N LYS A 865 -5.32 -13.83 -30.97
CA LYS A 865 -6.77 -13.62 -31.15
C LYS A 865 -7.12 -13.58 -32.64
N LEU A 866 -8.22 -14.21 -33.00
CA LEU A 866 -8.74 -14.27 -34.37
C LEU A 866 -10.20 -13.81 -34.36
N GLU A 867 -10.46 -12.58 -34.78
CA GLU A 867 -11.79 -11.96 -34.80
C GLU A 867 -12.20 -11.66 -36.24
N THR A 868 -13.02 -12.54 -36.82
CA THR A 868 -13.21 -12.60 -38.28
C THR A 868 -14.52 -11.99 -38.76
N GLY A 869 -15.32 -11.43 -37.85
CA GLY A 869 -16.72 -11.11 -38.14
C GLY A 869 -17.49 -12.35 -38.62
N GLN A 870 -18.62 -12.18 -39.31
CA GLN A 870 -19.45 -13.30 -39.80
C GLN A 870 -18.81 -14.13 -40.94
N LYS A 871 -17.53 -13.94 -41.27
CA LYS A 871 -16.81 -14.68 -42.33
C LYS A 871 -15.77 -15.64 -41.74
N VAL A 872 -15.60 -16.81 -42.36
CA VAL A 872 -14.52 -17.77 -42.03
C VAL A 872 -13.20 -17.24 -42.59
N HIS A 873 -12.15 -17.19 -41.77
CA HIS A 873 -10.86 -16.64 -42.16
C HIS A 873 -9.97 -17.70 -42.83
N PRO A 874 -9.13 -17.33 -43.82
CA PRO A 874 -8.28 -18.29 -44.55
C PRO A 874 -7.35 -19.11 -43.64
N TRP A 875 -7.00 -18.57 -42.47
CA TRP A 875 -6.12 -19.24 -41.51
C TRP A 875 -6.83 -19.98 -40.37
N SER A 876 -8.16 -20.16 -40.44
CA SER A 876 -8.91 -20.85 -39.39
C SER A 876 -8.37 -22.27 -39.11
N ASP A 877 -7.95 -23.02 -40.15
CA ASP A 877 -7.39 -24.37 -40.01
C ASP A 877 -5.98 -24.38 -39.36
N PHE A 878 -5.27 -23.25 -39.40
CA PHE A 878 -3.90 -23.08 -38.89
C PHE A 878 -3.84 -22.38 -37.54
N HIS A 879 -4.98 -21.88 -37.05
CA HIS A 879 -5.12 -21.22 -35.75
C HIS A 879 -4.89 -22.22 -34.61
N ARG A 880 -4.12 -21.80 -33.62
CA ARG A 880 -3.75 -22.60 -32.43
C ARG A 880 -4.20 -21.93 -31.12
N GLY A 881 -5.06 -20.92 -31.22
CA GLY A 881 -5.55 -20.15 -30.07
C GLY A 881 -4.56 -19.09 -29.57
N THR A 882 -4.91 -18.45 -28.46
CA THR A 882 -4.01 -17.60 -27.70
C THR A 882 -3.05 -18.46 -26.87
N VAL A 883 -1.84 -17.93 -26.63
CA VAL A 883 -0.81 -18.63 -25.84
C VAL A 883 -0.33 -17.73 -24.71
N PRO A 884 -0.10 -18.27 -23.51
CA PRO A 884 0.52 -17.51 -22.43
C PRO A 884 1.90 -17.00 -22.85
N TYR A 885 2.25 -15.79 -22.44
CA TYR A 885 3.52 -15.15 -22.81
C TYR A 885 4.75 -16.00 -22.43
N SER A 886 4.70 -16.69 -21.29
CA SER A 886 5.75 -17.61 -20.83
C SER A 886 5.97 -18.82 -21.75
N SER A 887 5.02 -19.13 -22.63
CA SER A 887 5.11 -20.24 -23.59
C SER A 887 5.72 -19.83 -24.94
N LEU A 888 5.87 -18.52 -25.21
CA LEU A 888 6.42 -18.01 -26.47
C LEU A 888 7.85 -18.50 -26.77
N PRO A 889 8.80 -18.55 -25.80
CA PRO A 889 10.15 -19.08 -26.09
C PRO A 889 10.11 -20.48 -26.70
N ARG A 890 9.25 -21.36 -26.17
CA ARG A 890 9.08 -22.73 -26.67
C ARG A 890 8.49 -22.76 -28.08
N ILE A 891 7.57 -21.87 -28.40
CA ILE A 891 6.96 -21.78 -29.75
C ILE A 891 8.00 -21.32 -30.76
N TYR A 892 8.74 -20.26 -30.45
CA TYR A 892 9.79 -19.75 -31.33
C TYR A 892 10.94 -20.75 -31.50
N GLN A 893 11.35 -21.47 -30.44
CA GLN A 893 12.37 -22.51 -30.55
C GLN A 893 11.93 -23.70 -31.42
N ARG A 894 10.62 -23.98 -31.50
CA ARG A 894 10.06 -25.00 -32.41
C ARG A 894 9.92 -24.51 -33.84
N SER A 895 10.00 -23.20 -34.07
CA SER A 895 9.79 -22.58 -35.37
C SER A 895 11.09 -22.46 -36.14
N LYS A 896 11.09 -22.86 -37.42
CA LYS A 896 12.19 -22.58 -38.35
C LYS A 896 12.17 -21.11 -38.76
N ILE A 897 11.00 -20.64 -39.20
CA ILE A 897 10.76 -19.27 -39.64
C ILE A 897 9.63 -18.66 -38.81
N VAL A 898 9.83 -17.45 -38.32
CA VAL A 898 8.79 -16.60 -37.71
C VAL A 898 8.56 -15.42 -38.64
N ILE A 899 7.31 -15.20 -39.04
CA ILE A 899 6.96 -14.05 -39.87
C ILE A 899 6.47 -12.92 -38.97
N GLU A 900 6.98 -11.72 -39.20
CA GLU A 900 6.58 -10.51 -38.50
C GLU A 900 5.93 -9.51 -39.46
N ASP A 901 4.73 -9.08 -39.10
CA ASP A 901 3.90 -8.16 -39.87
C ASP A 901 3.63 -6.91 -39.03
N ILE A 902 4.43 -5.88 -39.29
CA ILE A 902 4.23 -4.58 -38.65
C ILE A 902 3.06 -3.89 -39.32
N ALA A 903 1.97 -3.74 -38.54
CA ALA A 903 0.73 -3.16 -39.03
C ALA A 903 0.91 -1.69 -39.45
N PRO A 904 0.13 -1.18 -40.42
CA PRO A 904 0.27 0.18 -40.97
C PRO A 904 0.17 1.33 -39.96
N PHE A 905 -0.50 1.14 -38.81
CA PHE A 905 -0.58 2.15 -37.74
C PHE A 905 0.66 2.20 -36.82
N ASN A 906 1.64 1.32 -37.06
CA ASN A 906 2.92 1.28 -36.35
C ASN A 906 4.09 1.75 -37.23
N ILE A 907 3.83 2.62 -38.22
CA ILE A 907 4.89 3.21 -39.05
C ILE A 907 5.95 3.85 -38.14
N GLY A 908 7.21 3.47 -38.35
CA GLY A 908 8.34 3.98 -37.59
C GLY A 908 8.57 3.33 -36.23
N THR A 909 7.82 2.29 -35.87
CA THR A 909 8.03 1.54 -34.62
C THR A 909 8.25 0.06 -34.87
N ILE A 910 9.01 -0.58 -34.00
CA ILE A 910 9.35 -2.00 -34.11
C ILE A 910 8.50 -2.80 -33.14
N ASN A 911 7.94 -3.93 -33.60
CA ASN A 911 7.18 -4.82 -32.75
C ASN A 911 8.11 -5.58 -31.78
N LEU A 912 7.65 -5.79 -30.55
CA LEU A 912 8.36 -6.54 -29.51
C LEU A 912 8.70 -7.97 -29.98
N ARG A 913 7.83 -8.57 -30.81
CA ARG A 913 7.92 -9.95 -31.26
C ARG A 913 9.19 -10.26 -32.08
N ILE A 914 9.70 -9.30 -32.86
CA ILE A 914 10.98 -9.46 -33.59
C ILE A 914 12.12 -9.75 -32.61
N TYR A 915 12.22 -8.97 -31.52
CA TYR A 915 13.25 -9.17 -30.49
C TYR A 915 13.14 -10.54 -29.82
N GLU A 916 11.91 -10.96 -29.49
CA GLU A 916 11.64 -12.22 -28.78
C GLU A 916 11.93 -13.47 -29.64
N ALA A 917 11.49 -13.45 -30.90
CA ALA A 917 11.70 -14.54 -31.85
C ALA A 917 13.19 -14.72 -32.15
N MET A 918 13.92 -13.62 -32.39
CA MET A 918 15.37 -13.64 -32.55
C MET A 918 16.07 -14.13 -31.27
N ALA A 919 15.65 -13.68 -30.08
CA ALA A 919 16.23 -14.13 -28.81
C ALA A 919 16.07 -15.65 -28.59
N SER A 920 15.01 -16.25 -29.14
CA SER A 920 14.78 -17.70 -29.14
C SER A 920 15.51 -18.46 -30.24
N GLY A 921 16.15 -17.74 -31.17
CA GLY A 921 16.90 -18.31 -32.28
C GLY A 921 16.04 -18.72 -33.48
N ALA A 922 14.85 -18.14 -33.69
CA ALA A 922 14.14 -18.32 -34.96
C ALA A 922 14.68 -17.35 -36.03
N LEU A 923 14.66 -17.76 -37.30
CA LEU A 923 14.83 -16.81 -38.40
C LEU A 923 13.58 -15.94 -38.46
N VAL A 924 13.75 -14.62 -38.50
CA VAL A 924 12.63 -13.68 -38.66
C VAL A 924 12.60 -13.18 -40.10
N ILE A 925 11.43 -13.27 -40.73
CA ILE A 925 11.12 -12.62 -42.01
C ILE A 925 10.08 -11.53 -41.73
N ALA A 926 10.36 -10.28 -42.09
CA ALA A 926 9.50 -9.13 -41.78
C ALA A 926 9.16 -8.29 -43.02
N ASN A 927 8.03 -7.56 -42.97
CA ASN A 927 7.71 -6.58 -44.00
C ASN A 927 8.69 -5.41 -43.99
N ASN A 928 8.82 -4.71 -45.12
CA ASN A 928 9.79 -3.62 -45.28
C ASN A 928 9.47 -2.40 -44.42
N VAL A 929 10.07 -2.35 -43.23
CA VAL A 929 10.07 -1.21 -42.32
C VAL A 929 11.52 -0.71 -42.15
N PRO A 930 11.84 0.53 -42.57
CA PRO A 930 13.21 1.05 -42.58
C PRO A 930 13.96 0.92 -41.23
N GLU A 931 13.26 1.08 -40.11
CA GLU A 931 13.83 0.97 -38.77
C GLU A 931 14.35 -0.44 -38.44
N ILE A 932 13.77 -1.49 -39.04
CA ILE A 932 14.24 -2.88 -38.83
C ILE A 932 15.66 -3.02 -39.35
N LEU A 933 15.94 -2.56 -40.56
CA LEU A 933 17.28 -2.63 -41.17
C LEU A 933 18.29 -1.81 -40.38
N GLY A 934 17.88 -0.65 -39.85
CA GLY A 934 18.75 0.18 -39.00
C GLY A 934 19.15 -0.48 -37.68
N ILE A 935 18.27 -1.31 -37.10
CA ILE A 935 18.49 -1.94 -35.78
C ILE A 935 19.11 -3.33 -35.91
N PHE A 936 18.57 -4.17 -36.79
CA PHE A 936 18.94 -5.59 -36.88
C PHE A 936 19.84 -5.93 -38.07
N LYS A 937 20.05 -4.97 -38.99
CA LYS A 937 20.88 -5.15 -40.19
C LYS A 937 20.47 -6.40 -40.98
N GLU A 938 21.43 -7.22 -41.43
CA GLU A 938 21.23 -8.47 -42.17
C GLU A 938 20.64 -9.63 -41.35
N ASN A 939 20.36 -9.44 -40.06
CA ASN A 939 19.89 -10.53 -39.18
C ASN A 939 18.36 -10.72 -39.19
N VAL A 940 17.64 -9.89 -39.95
CA VAL A 940 16.22 -10.03 -40.25
C VAL A 940 16.07 -9.96 -41.77
N VAL A 941 15.36 -10.93 -42.33
CA VAL A 941 15.10 -10.97 -43.78
C VAL A 941 13.89 -10.09 -44.08
N ILE A 942 14.00 -9.21 -45.07
CA ILE A 942 12.94 -8.29 -45.45
C ILE A 942 12.27 -8.76 -46.75
N TYR A 943 10.95 -8.70 -46.80
CA TYR A 943 10.18 -8.87 -48.04
C TYR A 943 9.45 -7.58 -48.44
N HIS A 944 9.24 -7.41 -49.75
CA HIS A 944 8.59 -6.26 -50.38
C HIS A 944 7.33 -6.63 -51.13
N SER A 945 7.12 -7.92 -51.41
CA SER A 945 5.96 -8.39 -52.17
C SER A 945 5.51 -9.78 -51.74
N LYS A 946 4.30 -10.15 -52.17
CA LYS A 946 3.74 -11.49 -52.01
C LYS A 946 4.65 -12.57 -52.61
N ASP A 947 5.07 -12.40 -53.85
CA ASP A 947 5.86 -13.42 -54.55
C ASP A 947 7.23 -13.59 -53.88
N GLU A 948 7.84 -12.49 -53.43
CA GLU A 948 9.10 -12.52 -52.70
C GLU A 948 8.96 -13.21 -51.34
N LEU A 949 7.93 -12.92 -50.55
CA LEU A 949 7.72 -13.56 -49.25
C LEU A 949 7.65 -15.09 -49.37
N ASN A 950 6.85 -15.60 -50.31
CA ASN A 950 6.71 -17.05 -50.49
C ASN A 950 8.01 -17.68 -51.04
N THR A 951 8.68 -17.00 -51.97
CA THR A 951 9.99 -17.43 -52.48
C THR A 951 11.04 -17.53 -51.37
N LEU A 952 11.09 -16.53 -50.48
CA LEU A 952 12.01 -16.52 -49.34
C LEU A 952 11.70 -17.65 -48.35
N ILE A 953 10.42 -17.92 -48.08
CA ILE A 953 10.02 -19.03 -47.21
C ILE A 953 10.48 -20.37 -47.79
N GLU A 954 10.17 -20.63 -49.07
CA GLU A 954 10.61 -21.85 -49.75
C GLU A 954 12.14 -21.99 -49.74
N TYR A 955 12.84 -20.90 -50.04
CA TYR A 955 14.30 -20.85 -50.02
C TYR A 955 14.86 -21.22 -48.64
N TYR A 956 14.44 -20.53 -47.57
CA TYR A 956 14.99 -20.76 -46.24
C TYR A 956 14.51 -22.07 -45.59
N LEU A 957 13.42 -22.68 -46.07
CA LEU A 957 13.05 -24.05 -45.68
C LEU A 957 13.93 -25.10 -46.36
N ALA A 958 14.49 -24.81 -47.55
CA ALA A 958 15.43 -25.67 -48.27
C ALA A 958 16.91 -25.47 -47.86
N HIS A 959 17.26 -24.32 -47.27
CA HIS A 959 18.64 -23.95 -46.92
C HIS A 959 18.85 -23.87 -45.39
N ASP A 960 18.88 -25.04 -44.74
CA ASP A 960 18.95 -25.16 -43.26
C ASP A 960 20.16 -24.42 -42.66
N SER A 961 21.36 -24.61 -43.21
CA SER A 961 22.60 -24.04 -42.65
C SER A 961 22.61 -22.52 -42.70
N GLU A 962 22.17 -21.92 -43.81
CA GLU A 962 22.12 -20.47 -43.97
C GLU A 962 21.06 -19.85 -43.04
N ARG A 963 19.87 -20.47 -42.97
CA ARG A 963 18.81 -20.05 -42.05
C ARG A 963 19.30 -20.05 -40.60
N GLU A 964 19.96 -21.13 -40.17
CA GLU A 964 20.46 -21.27 -38.80
C GLU A 964 21.59 -20.28 -38.48
N GLU A 965 22.44 -19.97 -39.46
CA GLU A 965 23.49 -18.96 -39.29
C GLU A 965 22.90 -17.57 -39.03
N ILE A 966 21.91 -17.14 -39.84
CA ILE A 966 21.25 -15.84 -39.67
C ILE A 966 20.52 -15.80 -38.32
N ALA A 967 19.78 -16.85 -37.98
CA ALA A 967 19.05 -16.93 -36.72
C ALA A 967 19.99 -16.90 -35.49
N LEU A 968 21.16 -17.54 -35.59
CA LEU A 968 22.18 -17.51 -34.53
C LEU A 968 22.79 -16.12 -34.35
N LYS A 969 23.15 -15.44 -35.45
CA LYS A 969 23.66 -14.05 -35.39
C LYS A 969 22.60 -13.11 -34.82
N GLY A 970 21.34 -13.25 -35.23
CA GLY A 970 20.21 -12.51 -34.68
C GLY A 970 20.01 -12.74 -33.18
N LYS A 971 20.09 -14.00 -32.72
CA LYS A 971 20.06 -14.36 -31.30
C LYS A 971 21.19 -13.67 -30.53
N GLN A 972 22.43 -13.77 -31.01
CA GLN A 972 23.59 -13.12 -30.39
C GLN A 972 23.41 -11.61 -30.30
N LEU A 973 22.95 -10.96 -31.38
CA LEU A 973 22.69 -9.53 -31.40
C LEU A 973 21.66 -9.11 -30.35
N VAL A 974 20.53 -9.81 -30.23
CA VAL A 974 19.49 -9.44 -29.24
C VAL A 974 19.98 -9.65 -27.82
N HIS A 975 20.62 -10.78 -27.53
CA HIS A 975 21.14 -11.07 -26.18
C HIS A 975 22.26 -10.12 -25.77
N THR A 976 23.06 -9.64 -26.71
CA THR A 976 24.15 -8.70 -26.43
C THR A 976 23.67 -7.25 -26.40
N GLU A 977 22.87 -6.78 -27.36
CA GLU A 977 22.57 -5.35 -27.56
C GLU A 977 21.12 -4.92 -27.27
N HIS A 978 20.16 -5.85 -27.29
CA HIS A 978 18.73 -5.53 -27.21
C HIS A 978 18.00 -6.23 -26.05
N SER A 979 18.58 -6.18 -24.86
CA SER A 979 17.95 -6.63 -23.61
C SER A 979 17.34 -5.48 -22.80
N PHE A 980 16.29 -5.76 -22.02
CA PHE A 980 15.69 -4.75 -21.13
C PHE A 980 16.67 -4.27 -20.04
N PHE A 981 17.67 -5.07 -19.66
CA PHE A 981 18.76 -4.63 -18.78
C PHE A 981 19.57 -3.48 -19.37
N LYS A 982 19.85 -3.51 -20.68
CA LYS A 982 20.48 -2.38 -21.37
C LYS A 982 19.54 -1.18 -21.43
N ARG A 983 18.24 -1.40 -21.67
CA ARG A 983 17.24 -0.32 -21.70
C ARG A 983 17.04 0.36 -20.36
N ALA A 984 17.08 -0.39 -19.25
CA ALA A 984 17.01 0.14 -17.90
C ALA A 984 18.18 1.11 -17.60
N LYS A 985 19.40 0.79 -18.06
CA LYS A 985 20.56 1.69 -17.95
C LYS A 985 20.38 2.99 -18.74
N ILE A 986 19.97 2.88 -20.01
CA ILE A 986 19.69 4.05 -20.85
C ILE A 986 18.58 4.92 -20.24
N PHE A 987 17.50 4.28 -19.77
CA PHE A 987 16.39 4.98 -19.12
C PHE A 987 16.87 5.73 -17.86
N LYS A 988 17.68 5.09 -17.02
CA LYS A 988 18.29 5.74 -15.85
C LYS A 988 19.19 6.93 -16.24
N GLU A 989 20.02 6.79 -17.28
CA GLU A 989 20.86 7.89 -17.78
C GLU A 989 20.03 9.09 -18.24
N ILE A 990 18.92 8.85 -18.94
CA ILE A 990 17.95 9.89 -19.31
C ILE A 990 17.38 10.55 -18.05
N LEU A 991 16.94 9.78 -17.05
CA LEU A 991 16.44 10.36 -15.80
C LEU A 991 17.49 11.21 -15.07
N LEU A 992 18.74 10.77 -15.01
CA LEU A 992 19.84 11.54 -14.42
C LEU A 992 20.04 12.87 -15.16
N GLN A 993 20.04 12.84 -16.49
CA GLN A 993 20.20 14.03 -17.32
C GLN A 993 19.10 15.07 -17.05
N TYR A 994 17.84 14.65 -16.90
CA TYR A 994 16.72 15.59 -16.79
C TYR A 994 16.33 15.96 -15.35
N LEU A 995 16.60 15.08 -14.38
CA LEU A 995 16.18 15.29 -12.98
C LEU A 995 17.31 15.74 -12.05
N VAL A 996 18.58 15.51 -12.40
CA VAL A 996 19.74 15.87 -11.57
C VAL A 996 20.53 17.02 -12.18
N SER A 997 20.74 17.02 -13.49
CA SER A 997 21.50 18.06 -14.20
C SER A 997 20.62 18.84 -15.19
N PRO A 998 19.55 19.52 -14.72
CA PRO A 998 18.67 20.24 -15.62
C PRO A 998 19.47 21.29 -16.41
N LYS A 999 19.25 21.30 -17.73
CA LYS A 999 19.91 22.19 -18.70
C LYS A 999 19.65 23.66 -18.44
#